data_AF-A0A511QY76-F1
#
_entry.id   AF-A0A511QY76-F1
#
_cell.length_a   1.000
_cell.length_b   1.000
_cell.length_c   1.000
_cell.angle_alpha   90.00
_cell.angle_beta   90.00
_cell.angle_gamma   90.00
#
_symmetry.space_group_name_H-M   'P 1'
#
loop_
_entity.id
_entity.type
_entity.pdbx_description
1 polymer ?
#
loop_
_entity_poly.entity_id
_entity_poly.type
_entity_poly.pdbx_seq_one_letter_code
_entity_poly.pdbx_strand_id
1 'polypeptide(L)'
;MVNIPADLAVTLDVNPPALKGLNVYGILRFDNKDLQLSADWIMVHGKLEIGTPSQPFRNRAVLTLTGNNPNENIMGMGSKVIGVMKGGVLDLHGEPRNGWTKLSESVAAGSNGITVLDPSGWRVGDRIVLASTDFNPEQAEVRTITAIAGNTITLDSALRYPHFGEITYGVDQRGEVGLLSRNITIQGDEASSQSGFGGHIMSMQGGTLRVSGVELLRMGQRNTLARYPIHWHLMGDAPGQYLKQSSIHQSFNRCVTIHGTSRVEVVGNVAYNTVGHCYFLEDAAESKNLLENNLGILTRRPNSQQGERPIIPTDINPATFWISHPDNIVRNNVAAGSHHTGFWYALPENPTGPSATTTIWPRRTPLGEFSGNVAHSNWDGLMVDRGPNKNTLESEPTYYNPRTNPADGQNQYDDVKNPPVLAEFKNFTAYKNRGNAAWLRGIHHKLTGAKLADNAIGVTFASSESTLEDSLIVGDSANRGFAESWEFRGVDGRSLPRPWAASNGGPIQDNFPIRGFEFYDGKIGFRNVQFVNFQPLQIQNAQGGQTATREAAAMSYLRFTAFAIDSRNFAQGASFDNAKPVYLPPRPEPTPDEVAKDDNADGYRGGVFVDVDGSVSGSPGRAIVFNNPFLLDTNCTLRAEWNAGICNYSYGRLYIYNESGGNIAPVSLTRNDGSNPVFRMWGTPRGGDNLQFGASVIKGRSYTLGVTGAVPDKLKLRFDDSAPGDFITLAIPYAGEPFIYRDYWIDNRNKLARAASRAEFDASPGDRYWSEGGSVFVKLVVRNQPGRDWAVLDICRNDLCK
;
A
#
# COMPACT_ATOMS: atom_id res chain seq x y z
N MET A 1 34.39 -30.15 18.24
CA MET A 1 32.94 -30.12 18.57
C MET A 1 32.82 -30.27 20.07
N VAL A 2 31.98 -29.47 20.71
CA VAL A 2 31.78 -29.47 22.17
C VAL A 2 30.33 -29.85 22.45
N ASN A 3 30.13 -30.74 23.43
CA ASN A 3 28.80 -31.12 23.90
C ASN A 3 28.70 -30.78 25.39
N ILE A 4 27.64 -30.06 25.76
CA ILE A 4 27.25 -29.85 27.16
C ILE A 4 26.11 -30.83 27.45
N PRO A 5 26.36 -31.92 28.20
CA PRO A 5 25.35 -32.95 28.50
C PRO A 5 24.13 -32.41 29.27
N ALA A 6 23.00 -33.11 29.19
CA ALA A 6 21.72 -32.68 29.77
C ALA A 6 21.74 -32.49 31.29
N ASP A 7 22.59 -33.23 32.00
CA ASP A 7 22.80 -33.19 33.44
C ASP A 7 23.84 -32.15 33.88
N LEU A 8 24.42 -31.39 32.95
CA LEU A 8 25.48 -30.43 33.21
C LEU A 8 25.03 -28.98 33.01
N ALA A 9 25.34 -28.14 33.99
CA ALA A 9 25.27 -26.69 33.86
C ALA A 9 26.69 -26.10 33.82
N VAL A 10 27.04 -25.47 32.71
CA VAL A 10 28.35 -24.85 32.45
C VAL A 10 28.21 -23.33 32.53
N THR A 11 29.13 -22.71 33.27
CA THR A 11 29.32 -21.26 33.24
C THR A 11 30.50 -20.95 32.31
N LEU A 12 30.27 -20.13 31.29
CA LEU A 12 31.31 -19.60 30.42
C LEU A 12 31.97 -18.43 31.13
N ASP A 13 33.18 -18.65 31.65
CA ASP A 13 33.94 -17.69 32.44
C ASP A 13 35.31 -17.33 31.80
N VAL A 14 35.58 -17.82 30.60
CA VAL A 14 36.74 -17.45 29.79
C VAL A 14 36.35 -17.47 28.32
N ASN A 15 37.11 -16.78 27.48
CA ASN A 15 36.95 -16.86 26.03
C ASN A 15 37.55 -18.19 25.54
N PRO A 16 36.75 -19.18 25.10
CA PRO A 16 37.30 -20.42 24.60
C PRO A 16 37.93 -20.20 23.20
N PRO A 17 38.82 -21.10 22.76
CA PRO A 17 39.19 -21.16 21.35
C PRO A 17 37.96 -21.32 20.46
N ALA A 18 38.07 -20.95 19.17
CA ALA A 18 36.99 -21.11 18.22
C ALA A 18 36.52 -22.58 18.13
N LEU A 19 35.22 -22.79 18.22
CA LEU A 19 34.61 -24.12 18.23
C LEU A 19 34.11 -24.50 16.84
N LYS A 20 34.37 -25.73 16.40
CA LYS A 20 33.74 -26.26 15.18
C LYS A 20 32.21 -26.43 15.31
N GLY A 21 31.67 -26.46 16.53
CA GLY A 21 30.26 -26.69 16.77
C GLY A 21 30.01 -26.96 18.24
N LEU A 22 28.86 -26.50 18.73
CA LEU A 22 28.47 -26.55 20.13
C LEU A 22 27.04 -27.10 20.26
N ASN A 23 26.88 -28.27 20.87
CA ASN A 23 25.58 -28.77 21.30
C ASN A 23 25.37 -28.48 22.78
N VAL A 24 24.27 -27.81 23.11
CA VAL A 24 23.87 -27.49 24.47
C VAL A 24 22.65 -28.35 24.82
N TYR A 25 22.86 -29.51 25.44
CA TYR A 25 21.77 -30.35 25.96
C TYR A 25 21.39 -29.98 27.41
N GLY A 26 22.37 -29.55 28.21
CA GLY A 26 22.17 -29.03 29.56
C GLY A 26 22.02 -27.51 29.55
N ILE A 27 22.78 -26.81 30.38
CA ILE A 27 22.74 -25.35 30.49
C ILE A 27 24.12 -24.77 30.15
N LEU A 28 24.14 -23.76 29.29
CA LEU A 28 25.28 -22.85 29.11
C LEU A 28 24.87 -21.45 29.54
N ARG A 29 25.56 -20.90 30.54
CA ARG A 29 25.34 -19.53 31.04
C ARG A 29 26.61 -18.71 30.91
N PHE A 30 26.51 -17.47 30.45
CA PHE A 30 27.63 -16.54 30.47
C PHE A 30 27.84 -15.97 31.88
N ASP A 31 29.08 -15.94 32.36
CA ASP A 31 29.46 -15.22 33.57
C ASP A 31 29.36 -13.70 33.37
N ASN A 32 29.17 -12.94 34.44
CA ASN A 32 28.95 -11.48 34.39
C ASN A 32 30.26 -10.70 34.17
N LYS A 33 30.88 -10.89 32.99
CA LYS A 33 32.08 -10.19 32.54
C LYS A 33 32.17 -10.17 31.01
N ASP A 34 33.15 -9.45 30.49
CA ASP A 34 33.33 -9.35 29.05
C ASP A 34 33.79 -10.69 28.47
N LEU A 35 32.98 -11.26 27.56
CA LEU A 35 33.15 -12.61 27.04
C LEU A 35 32.91 -12.67 25.53
N GLN A 36 33.62 -13.60 24.89
CA GLN A 36 33.51 -13.89 23.47
C GLN A 36 33.39 -15.40 23.27
N LEU A 37 32.47 -15.80 22.40
CA LEU A 37 32.28 -17.18 21.97
C LEU A 37 32.24 -17.23 20.44
N SER A 38 33.17 -17.98 19.84
CA SER A 38 33.18 -18.24 18.41
C SER A 38 32.85 -19.68 18.13
N ALA A 39 31.88 -19.93 17.25
CA ALA A 39 31.51 -21.29 16.84
C ALA A 39 31.04 -21.33 15.38
N ASP A 40 31.25 -22.43 14.65
CA ASP A 40 30.67 -22.55 13.31
C ASP A 40 29.13 -22.58 13.36
N TRP A 41 28.58 -23.24 14.38
CA TRP A 41 27.15 -23.33 14.67
C TRP A 41 26.91 -23.68 16.15
N ILE A 42 25.72 -23.39 16.66
CA ILE A 42 25.29 -23.70 18.03
C ILE A 42 23.89 -24.32 18.01
N MET A 43 23.73 -25.50 18.59
CA MET A 43 22.45 -26.20 18.71
C MET A 43 22.00 -26.21 20.17
N VAL A 44 20.87 -25.58 20.44
CA VAL A 44 20.29 -25.43 21.76
C VAL A 44 19.16 -26.44 21.92
N HIS A 45 19.43 -27.51 22.67
CA HIS A 45 18.45 -28.53 23.07
C HIS A 45 18.00 -28.35 24.53
N GLY A 46 18.89 -27.83 25.38
CA GLY A 46 18.62 -27.41 26.76
C GLY A 46 18.50 -25.89 26.83
N LYS A 47 19.43 -25.20 27.49
CA LYS A 47 19.37 -23.74 27.65
C LYS A 47 20.68 -23.04 27.33
N LEU A 48 20.63 -22.02 26.48
CA LEU A 48 21.70 -21.04 26.34
C LEU A 48 21.21 -19.70 26.91
N GLU A 49 21.93 -19.16 27.88
CA GLU A 49 21.56 -17.98 28.65
C GLU A 49 22.67 -16.92 28.66
N ILE A 50 22.36 -15.73 28.16
CA ILE A 50 23.16 -14.52 28.31
C ILE A 50 22.27 -13.45 28.93
N GLY A 51 22.28 -13.39 30.27
CA GLY A 51 21.32 -12.60 31.04
C GLY A 51 19.92 -13.21 31.06
N THR A 52 19.05 -12.62 31.87
CA THR A 52 17.63 -12.98 31.98
C THR A 52 16.77 -11.73 32.03
N PRO A 53 15.43 -11.82 31.89
CA PRO A 53 14.56 -10.65 32.01
C PRO A 53 14.70 -9.91 33.35
N SER A 54 14.90 -10.65 34.45
CA SER A 54 15.05 -10.07 35.80
C SER A 54 16.48 -9.66 36.12
N GLN A 55 17.47 -10.23 35.43
CA GLN A 55 18.89 -9.90 35.58
C GLN A 55 19.53 -9.78 34.19
N PRO A 56 19.34 -8.64 33.50
CA PRO A 56 19.93 -8.43 32.19
C PRO A 56 21.46 -8.38 32.26
N PHE A 57 22.12 -8.91 31.24
CA PHE A 57 23.57 -8.89 31.09
C PHE A 57 24.06 -7.44 30.98
N ARG A 58 25.05 -7.06 31.79
CA ARG A 58 25.58 -5.68 31.84
C ARG A 58 26.95 -5.51 31.18
N ASN A 59 27.66 -6.62 30.97
CA ASN A 59 28.97 -6.65 30.35
C ASN A 59 28.87 -6.83 28.84
N ARG A 60 30.01 -6.89 28.16
CA ARG A 60 30.07 -7.13 26.72
C ARG A 60 30.11 -8.63 26.39
N ALA A 61 29.11 -9.13 25.68
CA ALA A 61 29.09 -10.50 25.15
C ALA A 61 29.10 -10.48 23.62
N VAL A 62 30.05 -11.18 22.99
CA VAL A 62 30.10 -11.31 21.53
C VAL A 62 30.05 -12.78 21.13
N LEU A 63 29.02 -13.17 20.39
CA LEU A 63 28.88 -14.49 19.80
C LEU A 63 29.11 -14.37 18.29
N THR A 64 30.18 -14.97 17.78
CA THR A 64 30.54 -14.94 16.35
C THR A 64 30.34 -16.29 15.70
N LEU A 65 29.55 -16.35 14.63
CA LEU A 65 29.29 -17.55 13.85
C LEU A 65 30.24 -17.64 12.65
N THR A 66 31.10 -18.67 12.61
CA THR A 66 32.23 -18.79 11.67
C THR A 66 32.04 -19.82 10.55
N GLY A 67 30.95 -20.59 10.57
CA GLY A 67 30.77 -21.71 9.64
C GLY A 67 30.56 -21.23 8.20
N ASN A 68 31.60 -21.27 7.36
CA ASN A 68 31.58 -20.69 6.01
C ASN A 68 31.35 -21.71 4.88
N ASN A 69 31.03 -22.97 5.20
CA ASN A 69 30.71 -23.99 4.20
C ASN A 69 29.22 -23.90 3.82
N PRO A 70 28.86 -23.43 2.61
CA PRO A 70 27.46 -23.31 2.20
C PRO A 70 26.79 -24.67 1.96
N ASN A 71 27.58 -25.74 1.80
CA ASN A 71 27.06 -27.10 1.60
C ASN A 71 26.86 -27.86 2.92
N GLU A 72 27.32 -27.30 4.05
CA GLU A 72 27.08 -27.89 5.36
C GLU A 72 25.62 -27.66 5.77
N ASN A 73 25.00 -28.70 6.32
CA ASN A 73 23.62 -28.66 6.75
C ASN A 73 23.50 -29.25 8.16
N ILE A 74 23.26 -28.37 9.14
CA ILE A 74 23.09 -28.75 10.53
C ILE A 74 21.60 -28.97 10.79
N MET A 75 21.20 -30.24 10.85
CA MET A 75 19.83 -30.67 11.15
C MET A 75 18.75 -30.04 10.25
N GLY A 76 19.04 -29.85 8.96
CA GLY A 76 18.10 -29.25 7.99
C GLY A 76 18.13 -27.71 7.95
N MET A 77 18.84 -27.07 8.88
CA MET A 77 18.86 -25.62 9.03
C MET A 77 20.00 -24.93 8.26
N GLY A 78 20.87 -25.67 7.56
CA GLY A 78 22.06 -25.09 6.92
C GLY A 78 23.21 -24.89 7.91
N SER A 79 24.16 -24.00 7.57
CA SER A 79 25.35 -23.69 8.38
C SER A 79 25.32 -22.24 8.89
N LYS A 80 26.29 -21.88 9.74
CA LYS A 80 26.38 -20.56 10.38
C LYS A 80 25.12 -20.20 11.19
N VAL A 81 24.67 -21.16 12.01
CA VAL A 81 23.34 -21.15 12.62
C VAL A 81 23.37 -21.25 14.13
N ILE A 82 22.48 -20.51 14.80
CA ILE A 82 21.97 -20.87 16.13
C ILE A 82 20.61 -21.53 15.94
N GLY A 83 20.54 -22.84 16.19
CA GLY A 83 19.32 -23.63 16.10
C GLY A 83 18.74 -23.84 17.48
N VAL A 84 17.52 -23.34 17.73
CA VAL A 84 16.78 -23.61 18.97
C VAL A 84 15.84 -24.77 18.69
N MET A 85 16.19 -25.93 19.23
CA MET A 85 15.50 -27.19 18.97
C MET A 85 14.32 -27.36 19.92
N LYS A 86 13.51 -28.40 19.69
CA LYS A 86 12.41 -28.77 20.58
C LYS A 86 12.90 -28.95 22.03
N GLY A 87 12.29 -28.24 22.98
CA GLY A 87 12.69 -28.20 24.38
C GLY A 87 13.82 -27.23 24.70
N GLY A 88 14.48 -26.70 23.67
CA GLY A 88 15.56 -25.73 23.77
C GLY A 88 15.06 -24.33 24.14
N VAL A 89 15.85 -23.60 24.92
CA VAL A 89 15.58 -22.22 25.35
C VAL A 89 16.78 -21.35 25.03
N LEU A 90 16.58 -20.34 24.19
CA LEU A 90 17.54 -19.27 23.95
C LEU A 90 17.07 -18.00 24.66
N ASP A 91 17.75 -17.67 25.76
CA ASP A 91 17.53 -16.47 26.55
C ASP A 91 18.71 -15.51 26.36
N LEU A 92 18.45 -14.38 25.70
CA LEU A 92 19.43 -13.32 25.50
C LEU A 92 18.81 -12.00 25.98
N HIS A 93 19.31 -11.45 27.07
CA HIS A 93 18.78 -10.23 27.68
C HIS A 93 19.90 -9.27 27.99
N GLY A 94 20.12 -8.33 27.06
CA GLY A 94 21.08 -7.24 27.21
C GLY A 94 20.52 -6.10 28.05
N GLU A 95 21.36 -5.09 28.25
CA GLU A 95 21.02 -3.91 29.02
C GLU A 95 19.81 -3.16 28.42
N PRO A 96 18.78 -2.83 29.23
CA PRO A 96 17.67 -2.01 28.77
C PRO A 96 18.13 -0.59 28.43
N ARG A 97 17.87 -0.14 27.21
CA ARG A 97 18.26 1.18 26.68
C ARG A 97 17.15 1.71 25.78
N ASN A 98 17.05 3.03 25.62
CA ASN A 98 16.13 3.56 24.62
C ASN A 98 16.61 3.15 23.22
N GLY A 99 15.77 2.42 22.48
CA GLY A 99 16.16 1.82 21.19
C GLY A 99 16.27 2.86 20.08
N TRP A 100 15.41 3.88 20.11
CA TRP A 100 15.38 4.96 19.14
C TRP A 100 14.57 6.15 19.68
N THR A 101 14.77 7.31 19.07
CA THR A 101 14.10 8.58 19.40
C THR A 101 13.88 9.37 18.12
N LYS A 102 13.30 10.56 18.21
CA LYS A 102 13.28 11.55 17.12
C LYS A 102 14.20 12.71 17.42
N LEU A 103 14.58 13.43 16.38
CA LEU A 103 15.14 14.77 16.49
C LEU A 103 14.16 15.71 17.21
N SER A 104 14.70 16.69 17.92
CA SER A 104 13.92 17.75 18.57
C SER A 104 13.99 19.09 17.82
N GLU A 105 14.93 19.22 16.90
CA GLU A 105 15.12 20.36 16.01
C GLU A 105 15.76 19.92 14.69
N SER A 106 15.55 20.68 13.62
CA SER A 106 16.12 20.41 12.30
C SER A 106 17.63 20.57 12.30
N VAL A 107 18.34 19.69 11.61
CA VAL A 107 19.80 19.70 11.51
C VAL A 107 20.23 19.90 10.06
N ALA A 108 21.13 20.86 9.82
CA ALA A 108 21.65 21.13 8.48
C ALA A 108 22.76 20.14 8.08
N ALA A 109 22.89 19.87 6.79
CA ALA A 109 24.07 19.21 6.23
C ALA A 109 25.35 19.93 6.65
N GLY A 110 26.41 19.18 6.95
CA GLY A 110 27.67 19.69 7.47
C GLY A 110 27.74 19.81 9.00
N SER A 111 26.62 19.66 9.71
CA SER A 111 26.60 19.69 11.19
C SER A 111 27.18 18.40 11.79
N ASN A 112 27.89 18.51 12.91
CA ASN A 112 28.38 17.37 13.69
C ASN A 112 27.69 17.25 15.07
N GLY A 113 26.60 17.98 15.28
CA GLY A 113 25.79 17.94 16.49
C GLY A 113 24.33 17.74 16.16
N ILE A 114 23.62 16.97 16.97
CA ILE A 114 22.17 16.76 16.88
C ILE A 114 21.54 16.88 18.26
N THR A 115 20.29 17.31 18.33
CA THR A 115 19.50 17.30 19.58
C THR A 115 18.29 16.40 19.40
N VAL A 116 18.14 15.42 20.29
CA VAL A 116 17.06 14.41 20.25
C VAL A 116 16.11 14.56 21.42
N LEU A 117 14.93 13.95 21.33
CA LEU A 117 13.95 13.97 22.43
C LEU A 117 14.42 13.17 23.65
N ASP A 118 14.99 11.99 23.45
CA ASP A 118 15.41 11.11 24.55
C ASP A 118 16.58 10.19 24.16
N PRO A 119 17.83 10.52 24.55
CA PRO A 119 18.98 9.64 24.38
C PRO A 119 19.22 8.73 25.59
N SER A 120 18.19 8.44 26.41
CA SER A 120 18.35 7.70 27.66
C SER A 120 19.07 6.36 27.49
N GLY A 121 20.15 6.21 28.25
CA GLY A 121 21.01 5.03 28.23
C GLY A 121 22.05 5.01 27.11
N TRP A 122 22.10 6.00 26.21
CA TRP A 122 23.13 6.11 25.17
C TRP A 122 24.48 6.55 25.77
N ARG A 123 25.59 6.22 25.11
CA ARG A 123 26.97 6.40 25.58
C ARG A 123 27.89 6.84 24.45
N VAL A 124 28.99 7.50 24.83
CA VAL A 124 30.10 7.76 23.91
C VAL A 124 30.62 6.43 23.35
N GLY A 125 30.82 6.37 22.03
CA GLY A 125 31.23 5.18 21.30
C GLY A 125 30.08 4.38 20.68
N ASP A 126 28.82 4.64 21.05
CA ASP A 126 27.70 3.98 20.38
C ASP A 126 27.56 4.45 18.94
N ARG A 127 27.10 3.53 18.10
CA ARG A 127 26.68 3.81 16.73
C ARG A 127 25.18 4.08 16.68
N ILE A 128 24.81 5.16 16.01
CA ILE A 128 23.43 5.57 15.75
C ILE A 128 23.20 5.71 14.25
N VAL A 129 21.96 5.52 13.82
CA VAL A 129 21.52 5.80 12.45
C VAL A 129 20.48 6.92 12.47
N LEU A 130 20.64 7.89 11.58
CA LEU A 130 19.65 8.92 11.31
C LEU A 130 18.85 8.50 10.07
N ALA A 131 17.52 8.50 10.18
CA ALA A 131 16.63 8.23 9.07
C ALA A 131 16.68 9.36 8.03
N SER A 132 16.42 9.01 6.76
CA SER A 132 16.16 10.03 5.73
C SER A 132 14.91 10.83 6.10
N THR A 133 14.94 12.13 5.87
CA THR A 133 13.74 12.98 5.95
C THR A 133 13.30 13.49 4.57
N ASP A 134 13.73 12.81 3.50
CA ASP A 134 13.39 13.14 2.12
C ASP A 134 12.96 11.90 1.29
N PHE A 135 12.60 12.08 0.02
CA PHE A 135 12.12 10.99 -0.85
C PHE A 135 13.17 9.91 -1.15
N ASN A 136 14.47 10.21 -1.00
CA ASN A 136 15.52 9.22 -1.20
C ASN A 136 15.83 8.51 0.14
N PRO A 137 15.51 7.22 0.30
CA PRO A 137 15.80 6.48 1.53
C PRO A 137 17.31 6.32 1.79
N GLU A 138 18.15 6.41 0.75
CA GLU A 138 19.61 6.28 0.86
C GLU A 138 20.28 7.51 1.50
N GLN A 139 19.51 8.55 1.84
CA GLN A 139 19.98 9.69 2.64
C GLN A 139 20.03 9.37 4.16
N ALA A 140 19.70 8.15 4.56
CA ALA A 140 19.95 7.67 5.92
C ALA A 140 21.47 7.48 6.16
N GLU A 141 21.95 7.86 7.33
CA GLU A 141 23.39 7.84 7.61
C GLU A 141 23.73 7.43 9.04
N VAL A 142 24.85 6.70 9.19
CA VAL A 142 25.33 6.19 10.49
C VAL A 142 26.44 7.08 11.03
N ARG A 143 26.41 7.34 12.34
CA ARG A 143 27.43 8.11 13.06
C ARG A 143 27.79 7.46 14.37
N THR A 144 28.97 7.79 14.88
CA THR A 144 29.43 7.39 16.21
C THR A 144 29.31 8.57 17.16
N ILE A 145 28.80 8.34 18.36
CA ILE A 145 28.69 9.35 19.39
C ILE A 145 30.06 9.65 20.00
N THR A 146 30.48 10.91 20.00
CA THR A 146 31.76 11.36 20.61
C THR A 146 31.56 12.12 21.91
N ALA A 147 30.40 12.76 22.11
CA ALA A 147 30.02 13.39 23.38
C ALA A 147 28.50 13.42 23.55
N ILE A 148 28.03 13.44 24.80
CA ILE A 148 26.62 13.61 25.17
C ILE A 148 26.54 14.69 26.26
N ALA A 149 25.73 15.72 26.03
CA ALA A 149 25.43 16.77 27.00
C ALA A 149 23.91 16.96 27.06
N GLY A 150 23.26 16.32 28.04
CA GLY A 150 21.81 16.25 28.10
C GLY A 150 21.25 15.55 26.86
N ASN A 151 20.42 16.27 26.09
CA ASN A 151 19.79 15.79 24.87
C ASN A 151 20.59 16.07 23.59
N THR A 152 21.72 16.77 23.72
CA THR A 152 22.60 17.10 22.59
C THR A 152 23.71 16.06 22.47
N ILE A 153 23.91 15.57 21.26
CA ILE A 153 24.87 14.53 20.89
C ILE A 153 25.86 15.12 19.90
N THR A 154 27.15 14.94 20.16
CA THR A 154 28.22 15.23 19.20
C THR A 154 28.61 13.96 18.45
N LEU A 155 28.82 14.11 17.15
CA LEU A 155 29.08 13.05 16.19
C LEU A 155 30.57 13.01 15.80
N ASP A 156 31.05 11.84 15.39
CA ASP A 156 32.42 11.63 14.90
C ASP A 156 32.72 12.30 13.56
N SER A 157 31.69 12.55 12.76
CA SER A 157 31.81 13.22 11.46
C SER A 157 30.56 14.03 11.12
N ALA A 158 30.75 15.09 10.34
CA ALA A 158 29.67 15.94 9.87
C ALA A 158 28.64 15.15 9.04
N LEU A 159 27.35 15.46 9.20
CA LEU A 159 26.25 14.88 8.43
C LEU A 159 26.34 15.30 6.97
N ARG A 160 25.97 14.39 6.05
CA ARG A 160 25.98 14.70 4.61
C ARG A 160 24.69 15.34 4.16
N TYR A 161 23.57 14.93 4.77
CA TYR A 161 22.24 15.40 4.43
C TYR A 161 21.66 16.22 5.58
N PRO A 162 20.73 17.15 5.29
CA PRO A 162 19.92 17.74 6.33
C PRO A 162 18.91 16.71 6.84
N HIS A 163 18.60 16.75 8.14
CA HIS A 163 17.55 15.94 8.74
C HIS A 163 16.52 16.85 9.39
N PHE A 164 15.28 16.76 8.93
CA PHE A 164 14.18 17.59 9.40
C PHE A 164 13.75 17.20 10.81
N GLY A 165 13.53 18.19 11.68
CA GLY A 165 13.30 17.96 13.11
C GLY A 165 12.16 18.80 13.66
N GLU A 166 11.14 19.08 12.85
CA GLU A 166 9.97 19.86 13.25
C GLU A 166 8.63 19.18 12.96
N ILE A 167 7.58 19.61 13.68
CA ILE A 167 6.17 19.29 13.40
C ILE A 167 5.60 20.51 12.68
N THR A 168 5.17 20.36 11.43
CA THR A 168 4.62 21.48 10.66
C THR A 168 3.24 21.14 10.13
N TYR A 169 2.35 22.13 10.14
CA TYR A 169 0.95 21.97 9.72
C TYR A 169 0.27 20.75 10.38
N GLY A 170 0.60 20.44 11.65
CA GLY A 170 0.02 19.31 12.37
C GLY A 170 0.57 17.92 12.04
N VAL A 171 1.54 17.79 11.11
CA VAL A 171 2.21 16.54 10.72
C VAL A 171 3.59 16.46 11.37
N ASP A 172 3.87 15.39 12.11
CA ASP A 172 5.19 15.15 12.73
C ASP A 172 6.14 14.52 11.70
N GLN A 173 7.07 15.32 11.18
CA GLN A 173 8.06 14.91 10.19
C GLN A 173 9.48 14.85 10.77
N ARG A 174 9.60 14.81 12.11
CA ARG A 174 10.89 14.74 12.80
C ARG A 174 11.56 13.42 12.50
N GLY A 175 12.77 13.48 11.95
CA GLY A 175 13.56 12.30 11.61
C GLY A 175 13.88 11.43 12.83
N GLU A 176 13.74 10.13 12.66
CA GLU A 176 14.08 9.14 13.66
C GLU A 176 15.60 8.94 13.75
N VAL A 177 16.08 8.71 14.97
CA VAL A 177 17.47 8.37 15.29
C VAL A 177 17.46 7.04 16.06
N GLY A 178 17.99 5.99 15.44
CA GLY A 178 18.02 4.63 15.99
C GLY A 178 19.38 4.27 16.58
N LEU A 179 19.40 3.67 17.78
CA LEU A 179 20.61 3.13 18.40
C LEU A 179 20.92 1.74 17.81
N LEU A 180 22.07 1.59 17.17
CA LEU A 180 22.53 0.31 16.61
C LEU A 180 23.32 -0.53 17.62
N SER A 181 24.08 0.11 18.51
CA SER A 181 24.95 -0.59 19.46
C SER A 181 24.18 -1.24 20.62
N ARG A 182 24.50 -2.50 20.94
CA ARG A 182 24.06 -3.20 22.16
C ARG A 182 25.25 -3.89 22.84
N ASN A 183 25.09 -4.27 24.10
CA ASN A 183 26.17 -4.92 24.85
C ASN A 183 26.28 -6.43 24.57
N ILE A 184 25.20 -7.06 24.09
CA ILE A 184 25.23 -8.41 23.51
C ILE A 184 25.22 -8.29 22.00
N THR A 185 26.21 -8.84 21.32
CA THR A 185 26.29 -8.90 19.86
C THR A 185 26.29 -10.36 19.39
N ILE A 186 25.35 -10.70 18.50
CA ILE A 186 25.37 -11.95 17.74
C ILE A 186 25.68 -11.60 16.29
N GLN A 187 26.71 -12.21 15.71
CA GLN A 187 27.19 -11.79 14.41
C GLN A 187 27.72 -12.91 13.52
N GLY A 188 27.65 -12.69 12.21
CA GLY A 188 28.56 -13.36 11.27
C GLY A 188 30.00 -12.83 11.44
N ASP A 189 30.97 -13.66 11.04
CA ASP A 189 32.37 -13.25 10.94
C ASP A 189 32.58 -12.12 9.91
N GLU A 190 33.79 -11.58 9.85
CA GLU A 190 34.10 -10.43 8.98
C GLU A 190 33.92 -10.74 7.49
N ALA A 191 34.24 -11.99 7.09
CA ALA A 191 34.07 -12.47 5.72
C ALA A 191 32.60 -12.41 5.24
N SER A 192 31.62 -12.42 6.16
CA SER A 192 30.20 -12.28 5.83
C SER A 192 29.88 -10.98 5.08
N SER A 193 30.58 -9.87 5.36
CA SER A 193 30.35 -8.58 4.68
C SER A 193 30.59 -8.66 3.18
N GLN A 194 31.64 -9.38 2.78
CA GLN A 194 32.02 -9.52 1.37
C GLN A 194 31.18 -10.59 0.68
N SER A 195 30.99 -11.74 1.34
CA SER A 195 30.30 -12.89 0.77
C SER A 195 28.77 -12.75 0.75
N GLY A 196 28.21 -11.94 1.65
CA GLY A 196 26.77 -11.94 1.93
C GLY A 196 26.29 -13.19 2.67
N PHE A 197 27.22 -14.01 3.18
CA PHE A 197 26.94 -15.24 3.90
C PHE A 197 27.03 -14.99 5.42
N GLY A 198 25.98 -14.38 5.96
CA GLY A 198 25.87 -14.02 7.38
C GLY A 198 25.35 -15.14 8.27
N GLY A 199 25.43 -14.91 9.58
CA GLY A 199 24.85 -15.84 10.56
C GLY A 199 23.33 -15.80 10.56
N HIS A 200 22.67 -16.84 11.08
CA HIS A 200 21.22 -16.84 11.23
C HIS A 200 20.76 -17.55 12.49
N ILE A 201 19.55 -17.23 12.95
CA ILE A 201 18.92 -17.86 14.12
C ILE A 201 17.59 -18.46 13.67
N MET A 202 17.37 -19.73 14.01
CA MET A 202 16.13 -20.43 13.73
C MET A 202 15.62 -21.14 14.98
N SER A 203 14.40 -20.81 15.40
CA SER A 203 13.69 -21.55 16.44
C SER A 203 12.71 -22.50 15.79
N MET A 204 12.95 -23.79 15.98
CA MET A 204 12.10 -24.87 15.50
C MET A 204 10.89 -25.05 16.42
N GLN A 205 9.84 -25.68 15.91
CA GLN A 205 8.65 -26.03 16.69
C GLN A 205 8.99 -26.67 18.04
N GLY A 206 8.45 -26.10 19.12
CA GLY A 206 8.70 -26.53 20.49
C GLY A 206 9.97 -25.95 21.15
N GLY A 207 10.74 -25.12 20.45
CA GLY A 207 11.79 -24.28 21.03
C GLY A 207 11.23 -22.99 21.65
N THR A 208 12.03 -22.30 22.44
CA THR A 208 11.70 -21.00 23.04
C THR A 208 12.76 -19.96 22.72
N LEU A 209 12.37 -18.89 22.06
CA LEU A 209 13.23 -17.75 21.69
C LEU A 209 12.79 -16.49 22.45
N ARG A 210 13.67 -15.97 23.32
CA ARG A 210 13.45 -14.72 24.08
C ARG A 210 14.70 -13.84 23.99
N VAL A 211 14.62 -12.85 23.12
CA VAL A 211 15.76 -11.97 22.80
C VAL A 211 15.37 -10.52 23.12
N SER A 212 16.15 -9.85 23.96
CA SER A 212 15.94 -8.44 24.30
C SER A 212 17.27 -7.68 24.39
N GLY A 213 17.36 -6.51 23.78
CA GLY A 213 18.54 -5.66 23.90
C GLY A 213 19.80 -6.26 23.25
N VAL A 214 19.64 -6.94 22.11
CA VAL A 214 20.73 -7.63 21.38
C VAL A 214 20.99 -6.97 20.03
N GLU A 215 22.26 -6.88 19.65
CA GLU A 215 22.69 -6.43 18.33
C GLU A 215 22.93 -7.64 17.42
N LEU A 216 22.25 -7.67 16.29
CA LEU A 216 22.37 -8.67 15.23
C LEU A 216 23.10 -8.03 14.04
N LEU A 217 24.35 -8.43 13.83
CA LEU A 217 25.28 -7.79 12.89
C LEU A 217 25.78 -8.78 11.84
N ARG A 218 25.74 -8.41 10.55
CA ARG A 218 26.16 -9.31 9.43
C ARG A 218 25.42 -10.65 9.48
N MET A 219 24.11 -10.56 9.61
CA MET A 219 23.20 -11.70 9.72
C MET A 219 22.39 -11.89 8.42
N GLY A 220 21.68 -13.01 8.32
CA GLY A 220 20.98 -13.43 7.11
C GLY A 220 21.94 -13.95 6.02
N GLN A 221 21.45 -14.78 5.10
CA GLN A 221 22.27 -15.28 3.99
C GLN A 221 21.67 -14.86 2.65
N ARG A 222 22.48 -14.15 1.85
CA ARG A 222 22.16 -13.70 0.51
C ARG A 222 21.69 -14.87 -0.35
N ASN A 223 20.57 -14.70 -1.04
CA ASN A 223 19.98 -15.66 -1.98
C ASN A 223 19.57 -17.02 -1.38
N THR A 224 19.58 -17.19 -0.05
CA THR A 224 19.25 -18.46 0.60
C THR A 224 17.97 -18.32 1.41
N LEU A 225 16.93 -19.02 0.98
CA LEU A 225 15.63 -19.06 1.67
C LEU A 225 15.79 -19.57 3.11
N ALA A 226 14.96 -19.05 4.03
CA ALA A 226 14.89 -19.46 5.44
C ALA A 226 16.15 -19.19 6.29
N ARG A 227 17.10 -18.37 5.82
CA ARG A 227 18.34 -18.01 6.55
C ARG A 227 18.30 -16.53 6.94
N TYR A 228 17.66 -16.25 8.07
CA TYR A 228 17.32 -14.88 8.50
C TYR A 228 17.91 -14.55 9.89
N PRO A 229 18.14 -13.27 10.23
CA PRO A 229 18.66 -12.89 11.55
C PRO A 229 17.82 -13.44 12.72
N ILE A 230 16.49 -13.43 12.60
CA ILE A 230 15.53 -14.07 13.50
C ILE A 230 14.48 -14.81 12.68
N HIS A 231 14.24 -16.09 12.99
CA HIS A 231 13.24 -16.91 12.32
C HIS A 231 12.53 -17.83 13.33
N TRP A 232 11.25 -17.55 13.62
CA TRP A 232 10.36 -18.54 14.24
C TRP A 232 9.78 -19.43 13.14
N HIS A 233 10.11 -20.72 13.18
CA HIS A 233 9.77 -21.65 12.11
C HIS A 233 8.69 -22.63 12.55
N LEU A 234 7.46 -22.39 12.05
CA LEU A 234 6.29 -23.27 12.20
C LEU A 234 5.96 -23.62 13.66
N MET A 235 6.01 -22.63 14.54
CA MET A 235 5.76 -22.83 15.96
C MET A 235 4.30 -23.17 16.26
N GLY A 236 3.37 -22.78 15.37
CA GLY A 236 1.95 -22.74 15.66
C GLY A 236 1.67 -21.59 16.61
N ASP A 237 1.35 -21.92 17.86
CA ASP A 237 1.07 -20.93 18.90
C ASP A 237 2.28 -20.76 19.84
N ALA A 238 2.77 -19.52 20.00
CA ALA A 238 4.01 -19.23 20.71
C ALA A 238 3.94 -18.02 21.68
N PRO A 239 2.97 -17.97 22.61
CA PRO A 239 2.88 -16.87 23.58
C PRO A 239 4.11 -16.83 24.49
N GLY A 240 4.55 -15.62 24.84
CA GLY A 240 5.71 -15.39 25.73
C GLY A 240 7.07 -15.47 25.03
N GLN A 241 7.10 -15.71 23.71
CA GLN A 241 8.29 -15.57 22.88
C GLN A 241 8.37 -14.18 22.24
N TYR A 242 9.59 -13.65 22.12
CA TYR A 242 9.75 -12.26 21.68
C TYR A 242 11.13 -11.89 21.17
N LEU A 243 11.13 -10.81 20.37
CA LEU A 243 12.29 -9.98 20.07
C LEU A 243 12.00 -8.53 20.50
N LYS A 244 12.75 -8.00 21.47
CA LYS A 244 12.51 -6.67 22.04
C LYS A 244 13.74 -5.78 22.05
N GLN A 245 13.59 -4.49 21.80
CA GLN A 245 14.64 -3.47 22.00
C GLN A 245 16.00 -3.81 21.33
N SER A 246 15.99 -4.66 20.32
CA SER A 246 17.19 -5.18 19.65
C SER A 246 17.48 -4.36 18.39
N SER A 247 18.70 -4.49 17.86
CA SER A 247 19.11 -3.90 16.60
C SER A 247 19.48 -4.96 15.58
N ILE A 248 19.12 -4.75 14.32
CA ILE A 248 19.45 -5.63 13.19
C ILE A 248 20.01 -4.76 12.09
N HIS A 249 21.29 -4.91 11.74
CA HIS A 249 21.86 -4.11 10.66
C HIS A 249 22.94 -4.85 9.87
N GLN A 250 23.12 -4.38 8.63
CA GLN A 250 23.90 -5.10 7.62
C GLN A 250 23.36 -6.51 7.41
N SER A 251 22.03 -6.63 7.31
CA SER A 251 21.38 -7.92 7.07
C SER A 251 21.33 -8.22 5.58
N PHE A 252 21.82 -9.39 5.19
CA PHE A 252 21.88 -9.82 3.80
C PHE A 252 20.59 -10.48 3.31
N ASN A 253 19.64 -10.73 4.21
CA ASN A 253 18.34 -11.30 3.88
C ASN A 253 17.33 -11.13 5.04
N ARG A 254 16.31 -10.29 4.85
CA ARG A 254 15.23 -9.97 5.81
C ARG A 254 15.74 -9.38 7.14
N CYS A 255 14.83 -9.14 8.09
CA CYS A 255 15.16 -8.75 9.46
C CYS A 255 14.62 -9.79 10.45
N VAL A 256 13.30 -9.92 10.47
CA VAL A 256 12.57 -10.78 11.41
C VAL A 256 11.55 -11.55 10.60
N THR A 257 11.59 -12.87 10.69
CA THR A 257 10.63 -13.74 10.02
C THR A 257 9.76 -14.47 11.04
N ILE A 258 8.46 -14.31 10.89
CA ILE A 258 7.43 -15.07 11.59
C ILE A 258 6.82 -16.00 10.55
N HIS A 259 7.03 -17.31 10.68
CA HIS A 259 6.59 -18.30 9.71
C HIS A 259 5.72 -19.34 10.41
N GLY A 260 4.46 -19.45 10.01
CA GLY A 260 3.46 -20.37 10.59
C GLY A 260 3.37 -20.24 12.11
N THR A 261 3.54 -19.02 12.62
CA THR A 261 3.69 -18.71 14.05
C THR A 261 2.75 -17.57 14.44
N SER A 262 2.08 -17.74 15.58
CA SER A 262 1.09 -16.82 16.12
C SER A 262 1.43 -16.44 17.57
N ARG A 263 0.98 -15.26 18.01
CA ARG A 263 1.12 -14.73 19.38
C ARG A 263 2.56 -14.46 19.85
N VAL A 264 3.49 -14.19 18.94
CA VAL A 264 4.83 -13.65 19.32
C VAL A 264 4.81 -12.12 19.44
N GLU A 265 5.78 -11.58 20.16
CA GLU A 265 5.96 -10.12 20.30
C GLU A 265 7.25 -9.65 19.64
N VAL A 266 7.14 -8.68 18.72
CA VAL A 266 8.26 -7.99 18.08
C VAL A 266 8.13 -6.51 18.42
N VAL A 267 8.89 -6.04 19.41
CA VAL A 267 8.65 -4.73 20.04
C VAL A 267 9.90 -3.86 20.17
N GLY A 268 9.84 -2.62 19.70
CA GLY A 268 10.90 -1.64 19.99
C GLY A 268 12.22 -1.88 19.26
N ASN A 269 12.23 -2.67 18.19
CA ASN A 269 13.47 -3.05 17.50
C ASN A 269 13.86 -2.00 16.45
N VAL A 270 15.16 -1.88 16.18
CA VAL A 270 15.71 -1.02 15.11
C VAL A 270 16.33 -1.90 14.03
N ALA A 271 15.79 -1.85 12.82
CA ALA A 271 16.37 -2.50 11.65
C ALA A 271 16.95 -1.45 10.69
N TYR A 272 18.17 -1.66 10.22
CA TYR A 272 18.82 -0.74 9.27
C TYR A 272 19.51 -1.48 8.13
N ASN A 273 19.31 -1.00 6.89
CA ASN A 273 20.02 -1.43 5.69
C ASN A 273 19.91 -2.96 5.49
N THR A 274 18.71 -3.39 5.12
CA THR A 274 18.35 -4.82 5.02
C THR A 274 17.83 -5.16 3.64
N VAL A 275 18.22 -6.32 3.10
CA VAL A 275 17.80 -6.78 1.76
C VAL A 275 16.48 -7.57 1.84
N GLY A 276 15.55 -7.30 0.93
CA GLY A 276 14.25 -7.97 0.85
C GLY A 276 13.27 -7.48 1.92
N HIS A 277 12.11 -8.14 2.06
CA HIS A 277 11.13 -7.73 3.08
C HIS A 277 11.71 -7.87 4.50
N CYS A 278 11.62 -6.81 5.32
CA CYS A 278 12.31 -6.74 6.61
C CYS A 278 11.56 -7.48 7.74
N TYR A 279 10.44 -6.95 8.23
CA TYR A 279 9.54 -7.64 9.16
C TYR A 279 8.54 -8.45 8.33
N PHE A 280 8.71 -9.77 8.31
CA PHE A 280 8.13 -10.65 7.29
C PHE A 280 7.27 -11.75 7.92
N LEU A 281 5.95 -11.67 7.70
CA LEU A 281 5.01 -12.77 7.95
C LEU A 281 4.96 -13.64 6.68
N GLU A 282 5.47 -14.87 6.76
CA GLU A 282 5.89 -15.61 5.57
C GLU A 282 4.72 -16.16 4.75
N ASP A 283 3.79 -16.87 5.38
CA ASP A 283 2.84 -17.73 4.65
C ASP A 283 1.36 -17.38 4.84
N ALA A 284 1.05 -16.25 5.47
CA ALA A 284 -0.31 -15.79 5.73
C ALA A 284 -1.13 -16.69 6.67
N ALA A 285 -0.49 -17.56 7.46
CA ALA A 285 -1.11 -18.30 8.56
C ALA A 285 -0.84 -17.64 9.93
N GLU A 286 0.00 -16.62 9.96
CA GLU A 286 0.49 -15.94 11.16
C GLU A 286 -0.55 -14.95 11.68
N SER A 287 -1.13 -15.20 12.85
CA SER A 287 -2.16 -14.35 13.43
C SER A 287 -1.83 -13.94 14.88
N LYS A 288 -2.47 -12.87 15.34
CA LYS A 288 -2.39 -12.35 16.71
C LYS A 288 -0.97 -12.05 17.18
N ASN A 289 -0.04 -11.80 16.26
CA ASN A 289 1.30 -11.32 16.59
C ASN A 289 1.25 -9.82 16.91
N LEU A 290 2.09 -9.39 17.84
CA LEU A 290 2.27 -7.97 18.19
C LEU A 290 3.52 -7.43 17.50
N LEU A 291 3.34 -6.48 16.58
CA LEU A 291 4.40 -5.66 16.01
C LEU A 291 4.21 -4.24 16.52
N GLU A 292 5.03 -3.81 17.47
CA GLU A 292 4.88 -2.53 18.12
C GLU A 292 6.17 -1.72 18.22
N ASN A 293 6.10 -0.42 17.93
CA ASN A 293 7.19 0.52 18.19
C ASN A 293 8.53 0.14 17.51
N ASN A 294 8.47 -0.64 16.43
CA ASN A 294 9.65 -0.99 15.64
C ASN A 294 9.98 0.11 14.64
N LEU A 295 11.26 0.32 14.41
CA LEU A 295 11.80 1.27 13.45
C LEU A 295 12.57 0.49 12.37
N GLY A 296 12.11 0.55 11.12
CA GLY A 296 12.86 0.07 9.98
C GLY A 296 13.36 1.23 9.14
N ILE A 297 14.67 1.28 8.89
CA ILE A 297 15.35 2.30 8.10
C ILE A 297 16.05 1.63 6.91
N LEU A 298 15.79 2.12 5.71
CA LEU A 298 16.40 1.64 4.46
C LEU A 298 16.21 0.13 4.23
N THR A 299 14.99 -0.26 3.87
CA THR A 299 14.73 -1.59 3.30
C THR A 299 15.05 -1.61 1.81
N ARG A 300 16.05 -2.39 1.41
CA ARG A 300 16.59 -2.39 0.05
C ARG A 300 16.03 -3.52 -0.79
N ARG A 301 15.81 -3.19 -2.05
CA ARG A 301 15.58 -4.19 -3.09
C ARG A 301 16.89 -4.97 -3.34
N PRO A 302 16.83 -6.28 -3.63
CA PRO A 302 18.01 -7.02 -4.06
C PRO A 302 18.67 -6.36 -5.27
N ASN A 303 19.98 -6.12 -5.20
CA ASN A 303 20.78 -5.58 -6.28
C ASN A 303 21.55 -6.69 -7.03
N SER A 304 21.13 -6.97 -8.27
CA SER A 304 21.78 -7.99 -9.12
C SER A 304 23.26 -7.68 -9.43
N GLN A 305 23.66 -6.40 -9.44
CA GLN A 305 25.05 -6.00 -9.60
C GLN A 305 25.93 -6.38 -8.39
N GLN A 306 25.32 -6.59 -7.22
CA GLN A 306 25.96 -7.10 -6.01
C GLN A 306 25.77 -8.62 -5.83
N GLY A 307 25.24 -9.30 -6.86
CA GLY A 307 24.93 -10.73 -6.81
C GLY A 307 23.72 -11.08 -5.94
N GLU A 308 22.93 -10.09 -5.51
CA GLU A 308 21.69 -10.30 -4.76
C GLU A 308 20.54 -10.61 -5.73
N ARG A 309 19.63 -11.50 -5.34
CA ARG A 309 18.46 -11.92 -6.13
C ARG A 309 17.22 -11.96 -5.22
N PRO A 310 16.03 -11.72 -5.77
CA PRO A 310 14.79 -11.96 -5.03
C PRO A 310 14.71 -13.44 -4.63
N ILE A 311 14.44 -13.72 -3.34
CA ILE A 311 14.26 -15.11 -2.84
C ILE A 311 12.80 -15.55 -2.98
N ILE A 312 11.87 -14.59 -3.01
CA ILE A 312 10.50 -14.75 -3.49
C ILE A 312 10.20 -13.66 -4.53
N PRO A 313 9.26 -13.88 -5.47
CA PRO A 313 9.00 -12.93 -6.57
C PRO A 313 8.72 -11.49 -6.12
N THR A 314 8.08 -11.29 -4.97
CA THR A 314 7.68 -9.98 -4.45
C THR A 314 8.84 -9.15 -3.87
N ASP A 315 10.01 -9.76 -3.60
CA ASP A 315 11.18 -9.05 -3.07
C ASP A 315 11.71 -7.97 -4.04
N ILE A 316 11.31 -7.99 -5.32
CA ILE A 316 11.64 -6.93 -6.28
C ILE A 316 11.09 -5.55 -5.87
N ASN A 317 10.03 -5.56 -5.05
CA ASN A 317 9.33 -4.42 -4.47
C ASN A 317 9.26 -4.60 -2.94
N PRO A 318 10.38 -4.48 -2.22
CA PRO A 318 10.44 -4.87 -0.82
C PRO A 318 9.55 -3.98 0.07
N ALA A 319 9.17 -4.53 1.22
CA ALA A 319 8.40 -3.85 2.24
C ALA A 319 9.16 -3.85 3.56
N THR A 320 9.14 -2.73 4.29
CA THR A 320 9.66 -2.72 5.66
C THR A 320 8.80 -3.61 6.56
N PHE A 321 7.47 -3.48 6.47
CA PHE A 321 6.51 -4.37 7.12
C PHE A 321 5.69 -5.12 6.07
N TRP A 322 6.00 -6.40 5.90
CA TRP A 322 5.27 -7.33 5.05
C TRP A 322 4.28 -8.14 5.90
N ILE A 323 2.99 -7.89 5.69
CA ILE A 323 1.89 -8.42 6.49
C ILE A 323 1.01 -9.26 5.56
N SER A 324 1.20 -10.57 5.59
CA SER A 324 0.48 -11.49 4.71
C SER A 324 -0.87 -11.97 5.28
N HIS A 325 -1.12 -11.76 6.58
CA HIS A 325 -2.40 -12.03 7.23
C HIS A 325 -2.87 -10.80 8.03
N PRO A 326 -4.13 -10.33 7.86
CA PRO A 326 -4.56 -9.06 8.45
C PRO A 326 -4.84 -9.10 9.96
N ASP A 327 -4.92 -10.28 10.57
CA ASP A 327 -5.35 -10.46 11.96
C ASP A 327 -4.15 -10.37 12.91
N ASN A 328 -3.38 -9.29 12.81
CA ASN A 328 -2.23 -9.00 13.66
C ASN A 328 -2.36 -7.60 14.26
N ILE A 329 -1.63 -7.33 15.34
CA ILE A 329 -1.62 -6.02 15.99
C ILE A 329 -0.38 -5.27 15.50
N VAL A 330 -0.58 -4.30 14.62
CA VAL A 330 0.49 -3.50 14.01
C VAL A 330 0.30 -2.05 14.42
N ARG A 331 1.07 -1.59 15.41
CA ARG A 331 0.89 -0.24 15.95
C ARG A 331 2.18 0.50 16.28
N ASN A 332 2.15 1.81 16.14
CA ASN A 332 3.26 2.72 16.50
C ASN A 332 4.60 2.37 15.83
N ASN A 333 4.60 1.64 14.72
CA ASN A 333 5.82 1.31 13.99
C ASN A 333 6.17 2.43 12.99
N VAL A 334 7.44 2.53 12.64
CA VAL A 334 7.96 3.49 11.68
C VAL A 334 8.68 2.77 10.54
N ALA A 335 8.19 2.96 9.32
CA ALA A 335 8.88 2.60 8.08
C ALA A 335 9.55 3.86 7.50
N ALA A 336 10.78 4.10 7.94
CA ALA A 336 11.60 5.28 7.63
C ALA A 336 12.56 4.98 6.47
N GLY A 337 12.00 4.67 5.31
CA GLY A 337 12.73 4.43 4.08
C GLY A 337 12.69 2.97 3.61
N SER A 338 12.13 2.78 2.43
CA SER A 338 12.11 1.53 1.68
C SER A 338 12.25 1.85 0.20
N HIS A 339 12.94 0.98 -0.55
CA HIS A 339 12.99 1.11 -2.01
C HIS A 339 11.60 0.97 -2.66
N HIS A 340 10.62 0.40 -1.95
CA HIS A 340 9.25 0.35 -2.45
C HIS A 340 8.20 0.65 -1.38
N THR A 341 7.82 -0.31 -0.53
CA THR A 341 6.65 -0.15 0.35
C THR A 341 7.05 0.03 1.81
N GLY A 342 6.37 0.90 2.54
CA GLY A 342 6.48 0.98 4.01
C GLY A 342 5.75 -0.20 4.67
N PHE A 343 4.42 -0.19 4.61
CA PHE A 343 3.53 -1.24 5.11
C PHE A 343 2.77 -1.89 3.96
N TRP A 344 2.92 -3.20 3.80
CA TRP A 344 2.23 -3.96 2.76
C TRP A 344 1.36 -5.05 3.38
N TYR A 345 0.04 -4.86 3.35
CA TYR A 345 -0.94 -5.92 3.57
C TYR A 345 -1.09 -6.72 2.28
N ALA A 346 -0.18 -7.67 2.09
CA ALA A 346 -0.05 -8.49 0.89
C ALA A 346 -0.80 -9.81 1.07
N LEU A 347 -2.13 -9.79 0.89
CA LEU A 347 -3.01 -10.88 1.34
C LEU A 347 -3.23 -11.93 0.23
N PRO A 348 -2.66 -13.15 0.31
CA PRO A 348 -3.01 -14.23 -0.59
C PRO A 348 -4.45 -14.73 -0.33
N GLU A 349 -5.03 -15.45 -1.28
CA GLU A 349 -6.37 -16.04 -1.12
C GLU A 349 -6.44 -17.01 0.07
N ASN A 350 -5.40 -17.83 0.20
CA ASN A 350 -5.19 -18.79 1.28
C ASN A 350 -3.69 -18.79 1.66
N PRO A 351 -3.32 -19.30 2.84
CA PRO A 351 -1.92 -19.47 3.19
C PRO A 351 -1.12 -20.23 2.14
N THR A 352 0.16 -19.88 2.03
CA THR A 352 1.10 -20.43 1.06
C THR A 352 2.13 -21.33 1.74
N GLY A 353 3.07 -21.86 0.96
CA GLY A 353 4.28 -22.49 1.49
C GLY A 353 4.00 -23.65 2.45
N PRO A 354 4.90 -23.90 3.40
CA PRO A 354 4.71 -24.90 4.46
C PRO A 354 3.44 -24.72 5.31
N SER A 355 2.83 -23.53 5.33
CA SER A 355 1.58 -23.28 6.06
C SER A 355 0.31 -23.43 5.20
N ALA A 356 0.43 -23.93 3.96
CA ALA A 356 -0.68 -23.99 3.02
C ALA A 356 -1.91 -24.75 3.56
N THR A 357 -3.07 -24.12 3.46
CA THR A 357 -4.36 -24.68 3.88
C THR A 357 -5.52 -24.01 3.16
N THR A 358 -6.65 -24.69 3.00
CA THR A 358 -7.88 -24.12 2.42
C THR A 358 -8.85 -23.56 3.47
N THR A 359 -8.49 -23.65 4.76
CA THR A 359 -9.36 -23.27 5.88
C THR A 359 -9.18 -21.84 6.37
N ILE A 360 -8.07 -21.18 6.01
CA ILE A 360 -7.74 -19.81 6.39
C ILE A 360 -7.85 -18.92 5.15
N TRP A 361 -8.43 -17.73 5.30
CA TRP A 361 -8.80 -16.84 4.20
C TRP A 361 -8.36 -15.39 4.44
N PRO A 362 -7.07 -15.06 4.26
CA PRO A 362 -6.53 -13.73 4.59
C PRO A 362 -7.32 -12.58 3.95
N ARG A 363 -7.78 -12.73 2.69
CA ARG A 363 -8.60 -11.72 1.97
C ARG A 363 -9.99 -11.48 2.57
N ARG A 364 -10.47 -12.36 3.46
CA ARG A 364 -11.77 -12.25 4.12
C ARG A 364 -11.69 -12.15 5.63
N THR A 365 -10.51 -12.31 6.21
CA THR A 365 -10.36 -12.21 7.66
C THR A 365 -10.45 -10.75 8.12
N PRO A 366 -11.23 -10.44 9.17
CA PRO A 366 -11.23 -9.12 9.81
C PRO A 366 -9.83 -8.60 10.13
N LEU A 367 -9.64 -7.29 9.95
CA LEU A 367 -8.42 -6.60 10.33
C LEU A 367 -8.25 -6.68 11.85
N GLY A 368 -7.06 -7.04 12.31
CA GLY A 368 -6.69 -7.02 13.73
C GLY A 368 -6.60 -5.59 14.25
N GLU A 369 -5.40 -5.01 14.25
CA GLU A 369 -5.20 -3.59 14.55
C GLU A 369 -4.16 -2.99 13.60
N PHE A 370 -4.47 -1.81 13.05
CA PHE A 370 -3.50 -0.93 12.42
C PHE A 370 -3.67 0.48 13.00
N SER A 371 -2.73 0.92 13.84
CA SER A 371 -2.87 2.21 14.53
C SER A 371 -1.54 2.95 14.75
N GLY A 372 -1.53 4.27 14.54
CA GLY A 372 -0.38 5.12 14.93
C GLY A 372 0.93 4.86 14.17
N ASN A 373 0.89 4.11 13.07
CA ASN A 373 2.07 3.80 12.27
C ASN A 373 2.50 5.02 11.42
N VAL A 374 3.80 5.09 11.13
CA VAL A 374 4.40 6.16 10.32
C VAL A 374 5.13 5.56 9.12
N ALA A 375 4.91 6.08 7.91
CA ALA A 375 5.66 5.65 6.71
C ALA A 375 6.16 6.84 5.89
N HIS A 376 7.47 6.93 5.68
CA HIS A 376 8.05 7.96 4.82
C HIS A 376 9.28 7.49 4.07
N SER A 377 9.69 8.29 3.07
CA SER A 377 10.86 8.00 2.23
C SER A 377 10.72 6.67 1.47
N ASN A 378 9.50 6.27 1.14
CA ASN A 378 9.19 5.06 0.38
C ASN A 378 8.72 5.39 -1.04
N TRP A 379 8.49 4.36 -1.86
CA TRP A 379 7.60 4.51 -3.01
C TRP A 379 6.14 4.65 -2.54
N ASP A 380 5.56 3.64 -1.90
CA ASP A 380 4.22 3.70 -1.31
C ASP A 380 4.29 3.57 0.23
N GLY A 381 3.49 4.35 0.94
CA GLY A 381 3.41 4.30 2.41
C GLY A 381 2.69 3.05 2.92
N LEU A 382 1.38 2.97 2.68
CA LEU A 382 0.52 1.83 2.97
C LEU A 382 -0.05 1.23 1.67
N MET A 383 0.13 -0.07 1.47
CA MET A 383 -0.38 -0.83 0.33
C MET A 383 -1.27 -1.99 0.83
N VAL A 384 -2.55 -1.96 0.48
CA VAL A 384 -3.53 -3.04 0.72
C VAL A 384 -4.05 -3.53 -0.63
N ASP A 385 -3.18 -4.22 -1.37
CA ASP A 385 -3.41 -4.78 -2.71
C ASP A 385 -2.21 -5.70 -3.04
N ARG A 386 -2.16 -6.26 -4.25
CA ARG A 386 -0.95 -6.83 -4.85
C ARG A 386 -0.35 -7.99 -4.03
N GLY A 387 -1.18 -8.72 -3.30
CA GLY A 387 -0.76 -9.89 -2.52
C GLY A 387 -0.17 -10.99 -3.41
N PRO A 388 0.61 -11.92 -2.84
CA PRO A 388 1.19 -13.02 -3.58
C PRO A 388 0.08 -13.96 -4.08
N ASN A 389 0.18 -14.38 -5.33
CA ASN A 389 -0.60 -15.49 -5.88
C ASN A 389 -0.24 -16.75 -5.10
N LYS A 390 -1.25 -17.53 -4.70
CA LYS A 390 -1.03 -18.71 -3.84
C LYS A 390 -0.13 -19.79 -4.45
N ASN A 391 -0.02 -19.85 -5.78
CA ASN A 391 0.74 -20.87 -6.49
C ASN A 391 2.10 -20.35 -6.98
N THR A 392 2.16 -19.12 -7.49
CA THR A 392 3.38 -18.56 -8.11
C THR A 392 4.16 -17.64 -7.19
N LEU A 393 3.54 -17.14 -6.11
CA LEU A 393 4.03 -16.07 -5.24
C LEU A 393 4.30 -14.74 -5.97
N GLU A 394 3.93 -14.62 -7.25
CA GLU A 394 3.95 -13.36 -7.97
C GLU A 394 2.83 -12.44 -7.44
N SER A 395 3.09 -11.14 -7.43
CA SER A 395 2.09 -10.16 -7.01
C SER A 395 0.88 -10.16 -7.97
N GLU A 396 -0.33 -10.29 -7.43
CA GLU A 396 -1.58 -10.20 -8.18
C GLU A 396 -2.58 -9.22 -7.53
N PRO A 397 -3.49 -8.60 -8.31
CA PRO A 397 -4.56 -7.78 -7.75
C PRO A 397 -5.31 -8.52 -6.63
N THR A 398 -5.38 -7.90 -5.46
CA THR A 398 -5.91 -8.52 -4.25
C THR A 398 -7.09 -7.72 -3.75
N TYR A 399 -8.26 -8.33 -3.72
CA TYR A 399 -9.48 -7.70 -3.23
C TYR A 399 -9.71 -8.06 -1.76
N TYR A 400 -9.50 -7.10 -0.86
CA TYR A 400 -9.73 -7.30 0.57
C TYR A 400 -11.21 -7.04 0.92
N ASN A 401 -11.94 -8.06 1.37
CA ASN A 401 -13.35 -7.98 1.73
C ASN A 401 -13.57 -8.73 3.04
N PRO A 402 -13.25 -8.12 4.19
CA PRO A 402 -13.39 -8.77 5.48
C PRO A 402 -14.85 -9.16 5.75
N ARG A 403 -15.07 -10.38 6.24
CA ARG A 403 -16.40 -10.96 6.51
C ARG A 403 -16.50 -11.48 7.93
N THR A 404 -17.73 -11.54 8.46
CA THR A 404 -18.01 -12.12 9.79
C THR A 404 -17.62 -13.60 9.89
N ASN A 405 -17.78 -14.37 8.81
CA ASN A 405 -17.31 -15.74 8.68
C ASN A 405 -16.42 -15.90 7.43
N PRO A 406 -15.09 -15.73 7.57
CA PRO A 406 -14.16 -15.78 6.43
C PRO A 406 -14.15 -17.12 5.69
N ALA A 407 -14.46 -18.22 6.37
CA ALA A 407 -14.40 -19.57 5.81
C ALA A 407 -15.70 -19.99 5.09
N ASP A 408 -16.80 -19.24 5.20
CA ASP A 408 -18.04 -19.52 4.47
C ASP A 408 -17.91 -19.14 2.99
N GLY A 409 -17.44 -20.09 2.18
CA GLY A 409 -17.32 -19.95 0.73
C GLY A 409 -18.66 -19.99 -0.01
N GLN A 410 -19.71 -20.57 0.57
CA GLN A 410 -21.03 -20.67 -0.09
C GLN A 410 -21.74 -19.31 -0.10
N ASN A 411 -21.60 -18.55 0.98
CA ASN A 411 -22.23 -17.25 1.15
C ASN A 411 -21.20 -16.10 1.17
N GLN A 412 -20.03 -16.28 0.54
CA GLN A 412 -18.89 -15.34 0.64
C GLN A 412 -19.19 -13.89 0.17
N TYR A 413 -20.22 -13.70 -0.64
CA TYR A 413 -20.69 -12.39 -1.13
C TYR A 413 -22.16 -12.13 -0.80
N ASP A 414 -22.75 -12.89 0.13
CA ASP A 414 -24.11 -12.66 0.64
C ASP A 414 -23.99 -11.79 1.90
N ASP A 415 -24.28 -10.50 1.76
CA ASP A 415 -24.19 -9.52 2.85
C ASP A 415 -25.23 -9.73 3.96
N VAL A 416 -26.27 -10.54 3.72
CA VAL A 416 -27.28 -10.89 4.73
C VAL A 416 -26.80 -12.05 5.59
N LYS A 417 -26.26 -13.10 4.95
CA LYS A 417 -25.86 -14.34 5.65
C LYS A 417 -24.44 -14.31 6.19
N ASN A 418 -23.54 -13.61 5.50
CA ASN A 418 -22.14 -13.46 5.93
C ASN A 418 -21.75 -11.98 5.85
N PRO A 419 -22.28 -11.11 6.73
CA PRO A 419 -22.10 -9.67 6.61
C PRO A 419 -20.62 -9.22 6.48
N PRO A 420 -20.36 -8.11 5.77
CA PRO A 420 -19.05 -7.50 5.73
C PRO A 420 -18.63 -6.93 7.09
N VAL A 421 -17.33 -6.87 7.33
CA VAL A 421 -16.73 -6.27 8.53
C VAL A 421 -15.85 -5.10 8.09
N LEU A 422 -16.02 -3.94 8.72
CA LEU A 422 -15.22 -2.75 8.45
C LEU A 422 -13.74 -2.99 8.76
N ALA A 423 -12.86 -2.75 7.78
CA ALA A 423 -11.42 -2.66 8.02
C ALA A 423 -11.03 -1.21 8.28
N GLU A 424 -10.75 -0.87 9.53
CA GLU A 424 -10.40 0.49 9.95
C GLU A 424 -8.90 0.64 10.24
N PHE A 425 -8.23 1.47 9.44
CA PHE A 425 -6.82 1.86 9.59
C PHE A 425 -6.78 3.23 10.30
N LYS A 426 -6.13 3.32 11.46
CA LYS A 426 -6.23 4.48 12.36
C LYS A 426 -4.94 5.26 12.48
N ASN A 427 -5.04 6.58 12.57
CA ASN A 427 -3.96 7.49 12.97
C ASN A 427 -2.66 7.28 12.18
N PHE A 428 -2.78 6.98 10.88
CA PHE A 428 -1.63 6.75 10.02
C PHE A 428 -0.97 8.06 9.63
N THR A 429 0.33 8.18 9.84
CA THR A 429 1.11 9.32 9.35
C THR A 429 1.96 8.87 8.18
N ALA A 430 1.92 9.61 7.07
CA ALA A 430 2.80 9.29 5.95
C ALA A 430 3.24 10.53 5.20
N TYR A 431 4.54 10.59 4.90
CA TYR A 431 5.10 11.73 4.18
C TYR A 431 6.24 11.36 3.25
N LYS A 432 6.57 12.24 2.31
CA LYS A 432 7.72 12.06 1.41
C LYS A 432 7.73 10.68 0.71
N ASN A 433 6.55 10.14 0.36
CA ASN A 433 6.47 8.93 -0.47
C ASN A 433 6.35 9.31 -1.95
N ARG A 434 7.12 8.64 -2.81
CA ARG A 434 7.19 8.94 -4.27
C ARG A 434 5.91 8.57 -5.04
N GLY A 435 5.09 7.71 -4.46
CA GLY A 435 3.78 7.26 -4.92
C GLY A 435 2.69 7.70 -3.95
N ASN A 436 1.92 6.73 -3.44
CA ASN A 436 0.79 6.99 -2.56
C ASN A 436 1.25 7.05 -1.09
N ALA A 437 0.62 7.90 -0.29
CA ALA A 437 0.64 7.71 1.15
C ALA A 437 -0.14 6.43 1.50
N ALA A 438 -1.33 6.24 0.92
CA ALA A 438 -2.13 5.03 1.09
C ALA A 438 -2.85 4.59 -0.20
N TRP A 439 -2.74 3.30 -0.54
CA TRP A 439 -3.51 2.63 -1.58
C TRP A 439 -4.25 1.43 -1.01
N LEU A 440 -5.58 1.39 -1.14
CA LEU A 440 -6.39 0.29 -0.61
C LEU A 440 -7.36 -0.27 -1.65
N ARG A 441 -7.28 -1.57 -1.93
CA ARG A 441 -8.19 -2.30 -2.83
C ARG A 441 -9.11 -3.24 -2.08
N GLY A 442 -10.42 -3.13 -2.28
CA GLY A 442 -11.37 -4.00 -1.60
C GLY A 442 -12.78 -3.42 -1.43
N ILE A 443 -13.34 -3.56 -0.23
CA ILE A 443 -14.63 -2.98 0.15
C ILE A 443 -14.69 -2.76 1.67
N HIS A 444 -15.45 -1.75 2.11
CA HIS A 444 -15.61 -1.40 3.53
C HIS A 444 -14.29 -1.08 4.24
N HIS A 445 -13.45 -0.27 3.58
CA HIS A 445 -12.23 0.25 4.17
C HIS A 445 -12.46 1.65 4.73
N LYS A 446 -11.88 1.92 5.89
CA LYS A 446 -11.91 3.25 6.50
C LYS A 446 -10.50 3.64 6.94
N LEU A 447 -10.04 4.81 6.48
CA LEU A 447 -8.82 5.44 6.97
C LEU A 447 -9.22 6.63 7.82
N THR A 448 -8.96 6.59 9.13
CA THR A 448 -9.41 7.59 10.09
C THR A 448 -8.22 8.29 10.76
N GLY A 449 -8.28 9.61 10.94
CA GLY A 449 -7.26 10.34 11.69
C GLY A 449 -5.91 10.41 10.99
N ALA A 450 -5.87 10.23 9.65
CA ALA A 450 -4.62 10.22 8.91
C ALA A 450 -4.00 11.62 8.82
N LYS A 451 -2.66 11.67 8.84
CA LYS A 451 -1.86 12.87 8.72
C LYS A 451 -0.83 12.70 7.61
N LEU A 452 -1.10 13.28 6.45
CA LEU A 452 -0.35 13.02 5.23
C LEU A 452 0.35 14.29 4.75
N ALA A 453 1.62 14.21 4.32
CA ALA A 453 2.35 15.38 3.80
C ALA A 453 3.31 15.06 2.65
N ASP A 454 3.45 15.92 1.65
CA ASP A 454 4.48 15.80 0.60
C ASP A 454 4.44 14.48 -0.21
N ASN A 455 3.33 13.75 -0.20
CA ASN A 455 3.18 12.54 -1.01
C ASN A 455 2.80 12.90 -2.44
N ALA A 456 3.19 12.08 -3.43
CA ALA A 456 2.72 12.29 -4.81
C ALA A 456 1.19 12.19 -4.90
N ILE A 457 0.62 11.22 -4.19
CA ILE A 457 -0.81 11.04 -3.98
C ILE A 457 -1.02 10.82 -2.48
N GLY A 458 -2.00 11.47 -1.86
CA GLY A 458 -2.35 11.22 -0.46
C GLY A 458 -3.03 9.85 -0.30
N VAL A 459 -4.26 9.70 -0.79
CA VAL A 459 -5.05 8.47 -0.65
C VAL A 459 -5.72 8.09 -1.96
N THR A 460 -5.64 6.80 -2.32
CA THR A 460 -6.41 6.18 -3.40
C THR A 460 -7.15 4.95 -2.88
N PHE A 461 -8.45 4.89 -3.17
CA PHE A 461 -9.26 3.70 -2.95
C PHE A 461 -9.59 3.04 -4.29
N ALA A 462 -9.10 1.81 -4.50
CA ALA A 462 -9.58 0.91 -5.55
C ALA A 462 -10.65 0.00 -4.96
N SER A 463 -11.71 0.59 -4.41
CA SER A 463 -12.53 -0.01 -3.36
C SER A 463 -13.98 0.44 -3.44
N SER A 464 -14.91 -0.24 -2.76
CA SER A 464 -16.30 0.24 -2.61
C SER A 464 -16.67 0.47 -1.15
N GLU A 465 -17.66 1.33 -0.91
CA GLU A 465 -18.13 1.71 0.43
C GLU A 465 -16.97 2.07 1.38
N SER A 466 -15.98 2.79 0.84
CA SER A 466 -14.73 3.09 1.54
C SER A 466 -14.49 4.58 1.68
N THR A 467 -13.92 4.98 2.81
CA THR A 467 -13.88 6.39 3.21
C THR A 467 -12.58 6.81 3.89
N LEU A 468 -12.17 8.04 3.63
CA LEU A 468 -11.21 8.78 4.44
C LEU A 468 -11.97 9.70 5.41
N GLU A 469 -11.71 9.63 6.70
CA GLU A 469 -12.43 10.43 7.70
C GLU A 469 -11.50 11.15 8.68
N ASP A 470 -11.91 12.34 9.11
CA ASP A 470 -11.29 13.12 10.19
C ASP A 470 -9.76 13.28 10.04
N SER A 471 -9.33 13.67 8.83
CA SER A 471 -7.93 13.58 8.41
C SER A 471 -7.37 14.92 7.92
N LEU A 472 -6.04 15.00 7.89
CA LEU A 472 -5.28 16.15 7.45
C LEU A 472 -4.32 15.76 6.32
N ILE A 473 -4.36 16.49 5.22
CA ILE A 473 -3.49 16.27 4.07
C ILE A 473 -2.80 17.58 3.68
N VAL A 474 -1.48 17.58 3.67
CA VAL A 474 -0.62 18.71 3.32
C VAL A 474 0.05 18.41 1.97
N GLY A 475 -0.15 19.27 0.98
CA GLY A 475 0.50 19.15 -0.32
C GLY A 475 2.00 19.39 -0.21
N ASP A 476 2.37 20.62 0.16
CA ASP A 476 3.74 21.04 0.39
C ASP A 476 3.94 21.51 1.84
N SER A 477 4.71 20.73 2.62
CA SER A 477 5.06 21.07 4.01
C SER A 477 6.25 22.04 4.08
N ALA A 478 6.73 22.35 5.29
CA ALA A 478 7.97 23.11 5.47
C ALA A 478 9.23 22.27 5.18
N ASN A 479 9.12 20.94 5.18
CA ASN A 479 10.23 20.05 4.87
C ASN A 479 10.53 20.05 3.37
N ARG A 480 11.47 20.91 2.96
CA ARG A 480 11.90 21.02 1.56
C ARG A 480 12.72 19.82 1.06
N GLY A 481 13.27 19.00 1.94
CA GLY A 481 14.16 17.90 1.57
C GLY A 481 15.52 18.36 1.02
N PHE A 482 16.21 17.45 0.37
CA PHE A 482 17.54 17.63 -0.23
C PHE A 482 17.57 16.93 -1.59
N ALA A 483 17.21 17.66 -2.66
CA ALA A 483 17.15 17.13 -4.01
C ALA A 483 18.54 16.68 -4.51
N GLU A 484 18.60 15.53 -5.17
CA GLU A 484 19.82 15.00 -5.76
C GLU A 484 20.27 15.85 -6.96
N SER A 485 21.56 15.77 -7.31
CA SER A 485 22.17 16.61 -8.36
C SER A 485 21.64 16.37 -9.78
N TRP A 486 20.82 15.35 -9.99
CA TRP A 486 20.18 15.00 -11.28
C TRP A 486 18.68 15.26 -11.29
N GLU A 487 18.05 15.53 -10.13
CA GLU A 487 16.60 15.65 -10.00
C GLU A 487 16.08 17.00 -10.52
N PHE A 488 14.87 16.98 -11.11
CA PHE A 488 14.05 18.19 -11.11
C PHE A 488 13.65 18.54 -9.67
N ARG A 489 13.59 19.84 -9.38
CA ARG A 489 13.30 20.38 -8.05
C ARG A 489 12.46 21.65 -8.15
N GLY A 490 11.84 22.04 -7.06
CA GLY A 490 11.26 23.38 -6.93
C GLY A 490 12.33 24.45 -7.16
N VAL A 491 11.93 25.60 -7.71
CA VAL A 491 12.81 26.77 -7.80
C VAL A 491 13.28 27.26 -6.42
N ASP A 492 12.54 26.91 -5.36
CA ASP A 492 12.86 27.12 -3.94
C ASP A 492 13.83 26.06 -3.36
N GLY A 493 14.29 25.12 -4.18
CA GLY A 493 15.20 24.03 -3.80
C GLY A 493 14.49 22.76 -3.33
N ARG A 494 13.15 22.72 -3.27
CA ARG A 494 12.39 21.58 -2.76
C ARG A 494 12.53 20.32 -3.63
N SER A 495 12.75 19.17 -3.01
CA SER A 495 12.70 17.86 -3.66
C SER A 495 11.28 17.49 -4.12
N LEU A 496 11.17 16.75 -5.22
CA LEU A 496 9.87 16.36 -5.79
C LEU A 496 9.62 14.85 -5.60
N PRO A 497 8.36 14.41 -5.44
CA PRO A 497 8.04 12.99 -5.35
C PRO A 497 8.41 12.23 -6.65
N ARG A 498 8.17 12.86 -7.81
CA ARG A 498 8.47 12.31 -9.15
C ARG A 498 9.37 13.25 -9.97
N PRO A 499 10.67 13.33 -9.64
CA PRO A 499 11.62 14.27 -10.26
C PRO A 499 12.00 13.91 -11.71
N TRP A 500 11.62 12.72 -12.20
CA TRP A 500 11.88 12.26 -13.57
C TRP A 500 10.70 12.46 -14.54
N ALA A 501 9.56 12.97 -14.06
CA ALA A 501 8.36 13.07 -14.91
C ALA A 501 8.57 13.97 -16.16
N ALA A 502 9.59 14.83 -16.15
CA ALA A 502 9.99 15.66 -17.28
C ALA A 502 11.19 15.12 -18.10
N SER A 503 11.89 14.06 -17.64
CA SER A 503 13.17 13.61 -18.23
C SER A 503 13.05 12.49 -19.26
N ASN A 504 11.93 11.75 -19.32
CA ASN A 504 11.75 10.61 -20.23
C ASN A 504 11.10 10.98 -21.58
N GLY A 505 11.27 12.21 -22.06
CA GLY A 505 10.78 12.64 -23.38
C GLY A 505 9.25 12.75 -23.52
N GLY A 506 8.49 12.63 -22.43
CA GLY A 506 7.07 12.96 -22.40
C GLY A 506 6.85 14.47 -22.50
N PRO A 507 5.71 14.96 -23.03
CA PRO A 507 5.43 16.38 -23.08
C PRO A 507 5.43 16.97 -21.66
N ILE A 508 6.01 18.16 -21.50
CA ILE A 508 6.04 18.96 -20.25
C ILE A 508 4.65 19.11 -19.59
N GLN A 509 3.58 18.93 -20.38
CA GLN A 509 2.18 19.01 -19.99
C GLN A 509 1.69 17.82 -19.13
N ASP A 510 2.46 16.72 -19.02
CA ASP A 510 2.13 15.55 -18.19
C ASP A 510 2.68 15.59 -16.76
N ASN A 511 3.42 16.66 -16.41
CA ASN A 511 4.08 16.90 -15.13
C ASN A 511 3.19 16.51 -13.93
N PHE A 512 3.43 15.31 -13.40
CA PHE A 512 2.53 14.60 -12.49
C PHE A 512 1.99 15.52 -11.37
N PRO A 513 0.70 15.93 -11.44
CA PRO A 513 0.15 16.84 -10.45
C PRO A 513 0.01 16.11 -9.14
N ILE A 514 0.49 16.69 -8.05
CA ILE A 514 0.26 16.08 -6.74
C ILE A 514 -1.20 16.28 -6.33
N ARG A 515 -1.74 15.32 -5.59
CA ARG A 515 -3.15 15.35 -5.19
C ARG A 515 -3.36 14.72 -3.83
N GLY A 516 -4.24 15.32 -3.04
CA GLY A 516 -4.54 14.83 -1.70
C GLY A 516 -5.40 13.57 -1.72
N PHE A 517 -6.60 13.67 -2.26
CA PHE A 517 -7.52 12.56 -2.43
C PHE A 517 -7.67 12.23 -3.93
N GLU A 518 -7.46 10.97 -4.29
CA GLU A 518 -7.59 10.47 -5.65
C GLU A 518 -8.82 9.57 -5.75
N PHE A 519 -9.84 10.07 -6.45
CA PHE A 519 -11.02 9.26 -6.77
C PHE A 519 -10.68 8.18 -7.80
N TYR A 520 -11.20 6.97 -7.60
CA TYR A 520 -10.97 5.85 -8.50
C TYR A 520 -12.17 4.88 -8.49
N ASP A 521 -11.94 3.56 -8.50
CA ASP A 521 -12.92 2.52 -8.74
C ASP A 521 -13.79 2.29 -7.51
N GLY A 522 -15.11 2.17 -7.74
CA GLY A 522 -16.14 1.98 -6.71
C GLY A 522 -16.63 3.26 -6.03
N LYS A 523 -17.66 3.12 -5.18
CA LYS A 523 -18.24 4.23 -4.42
C LYS A 523 -17.35 4.58 -3.23
N ILE A 524 -16.63 5.69 -3.34
CA ILE A 524 -15.65 6.14 -2.36
C ILE A 524 -15.77 7.65 -2.14
N GLY A 525 -15.23 8.12 -1.02
CA GLY A 525 -15.25 9.54 -0.70
C GLY A 525 -14.56 9.84 0.61
N PHE A 526 -14.75 11.07 1.09
CA PHE A 526 -14.18 11.48 2.37
C PHE A 526 -15.14 12.34 3.19
N ARG A 527 -14.90 12.39 4.50
CA ARG A 527 -15.61 13.23 5.47
C ARG A 527 -14.62 13.97 6.36
N ASN A 528 -14.86 15.26 6.60
CA ASN A 528 -14.10 16.06 7.56
C ASN A 528 -12.58 16.02 7.27
N VAL A 529 -12.18 16.40 6.06
CA VAL A 529 -10.77 16.41 5.65
C VAL A 529 -10.28 17.82 5.43
N GLN A 530 -9.19 18.17 6.10
CA GLN A 530 -8.47 19.42 5.88
C GLN A 530 -7.36 19.23 4.85
N PHE A 531 -7.33 20.11 3.86
CA PHE A 531 -6.30 20.16 2.84
C PHE A 531 -5.49 21.44 2.96
N VAL A 532 -4.17 21.32 3.01
CA VAL A 532 -3.24 22.44 3.24
C VAL A 532 -2.20 22.49 2.14
N ASN A 533 -1.86 23.68 1.63
CA ASN A 533 -0.74 23.91 0.70
C ASN A 533 -0.74 23.07 -0.58
N PHE A 534 -1.90 22.91 -1.23
CA PHE A 534 -1.97 22.35 -2.58
C PHE A 534 -1.95 23.47 -3.62
N GLN A 535 -0.75 23.97 -3.93
CA GLN A 535 -0.54 25.05 -4.91
C GLN A 535 0.36 24.59 -6.07
N PRO A 536 0.17 25.16 -7.28
CA PRO A 536 1.13 24.99 -8.36
C PRO A 536 2.53 25.45 -7.94
N LEU A 537 3.55 24.67 -8.29
CA LEU A 537 4.94 24.93 -7.96
C LEU A 537 5.76 25.11 -9.24
N GLN A 538 6.54 26.19 -9.33
CA GLN A 538 7.55 26.30 -10.37
C GLN A 538 8.70 25.33 -10.09
N ILE A 539 9.02 24.50 -11.08
CA ILE A 539 10.08 23.51 -11.00
C ILE A 539 11.13 23.76 -12.07
N GLN A 540 12.34 23.29 -11.83
CA GLN A 540 13.46 23.39 -12.75
C GLN A 540 14.27 22.09 -12.76
N ASN A 541 14.93 21.79 -13.89
CA ASN A 541 15.89 20.69 -13.97
C ASN A 541 17.14 20.99 -13.13
N ALA A 542 18.01 19.99 -13.01
CA ALA A 542 19.19 20.09 -12.18
C ALA A 542 20.11 21.28 -12.53
N GLN A 543 20.21 21.60 -13.81
CA GLN A 543 21.06 22.66 -14.35
C GLN A 543 20.37 24.04 -14.35
N GLY A 544 19.08 24.14 -14.01
CA GLY A 544 18.29 25.37 -14.06
C GLY A 544 17.91 25.84 -15.48
N GLY A 545 18.26 25.08 -16.52
CA GLY A 545 18.06 25.45 -17.93
C GLY A 545 16.68 25.12 -18.48
N GLN A 546 15.88 24.32 -17.77
CA GLN A 546 14.51 23.95 -18.15
C GLN A 546 13.58 24.17 -16.97
N THR A 547 12.46 24.84 -17.20
CA THR A 547 11.44 25.14 -16.18
C THR A 547 10.06 24.63 -16.60
N ALA A 548 9.24 24.29 -15.61
CA ALA A 548 7.85 23.87 -15.80
C ALA A 548 7.02 24.20 -14.55
N THR A 549 5.70 24.05 -14.64
CA THR A 549 4.80 24.15 -13.48
C THR A 549 4.33 22.76 -13.08
N ARG A 550 4.58 22.36 -11.83
CA ARG A 550 3.97 21.18 -11.22
C ARG A 550 2.65 21.60 -10.59
N GLU A 551 1.56 21.19 -11.21
CA GLU A 551 0.22 21.43 -10.67
C GLU A 551 -0.02 20.66 -9.37
N ALA A 552 -0.98 21.13 -8.57
CA ALA A 552 -1.39 20.50 -7.32
C ALA A 552 -2.86 20.83 -7.01
N ALA A 553 -3.58 19.89 -6.41
CA ALA A 553 -4.90 20.15 -5.84
C ALA A 553 -5.26 19.19 -4.71
N ALA A 554 -6.19 19.58 -3.85
CA ALA A 554 -6.72 18.71 -2.82
C ALA A 554 -7.35 17.43 -3.41
N MET A 555 -8.05 17.53 -4.54
CA MET A 555 -8.78 16.41 -5.14
C MET A 555 -8.52 16.27 -6.64
N SER A 556 -8.42 15.02 -7.10
CA SER A 556 -8.43 14.65 -8.52
C SER A 556 -8.83 13.18 -8.70
N TYR A 557 -8.71 12.65 -9.91
CA TYR A 557 -8.96 11.24 -10.23
C TYR A 557 -7.67 10.49 -10.57
N LEU A 558 -7.70 9.15 -10.45
CA LEU A 558 -6.65 8.30 -10.99
C LEU A 558 -6.51 8.58 -12.48
N ARG A 559 -5.41 9.24 -12.84
CA ARG A 559 -5.10 9.56 -14.23
C ARG A 559 -4.98 8.27 -15.02
N PHE A 560 -5.52 8.26 -16.24
CA PHE A 560 -5.49 7.12 -17.17
C PHE A 560 -6.36 5.92 -16.80
N THR A 561 -7.25 6.02 -15.81
CA THR A 561 -8.22 4.95 -15.58
C THR A 561 -9.23 4.85 -16.73
N ALA A 562 -9.33 3.66 -17.32
CA ALA A 562 -10.38 3.27 -18.25
C ALA A 562 -11.63 2.71 -17.53
N PHE A 563 -11.53 2.43 -16.23
CA PHE A 563 -12.63 1.87 -15.44
C PHE A 563 -13.68 2.93 -15.16
N ALA A 564 -14.95 2.58 -15.37
CA ALA A 564 -16.06 3.50 -15.17
C ALA A 564 -16.20 3.93 -13.70
N ILE A 565 -16.24 5.24 -13.48
CA ILE A 565 -16.30 5.86 -12.15
C ILE A 565 -17.71 5.79 -11.57
N ASP A 566 -17.84 5.43 -10.30
CA ASP A 566 -19.12 5.48 -9.59
C ASP A 566 -19.56 6.93 -9.39
N SER A 567 -20.69 7.30 -9.99
CA SER A 567 -21.20 8.68 -10.01
C SER A 567 -21.68 9.19 -8.63
N ARG A 568 -21.68 8.32 -7.61
CA ARG A 568 -21.96 8.64 -6.20
C ARG A 568 -20.68 8.81 -5.36
N ASN A 569 -19.51 8.83 -6.00
CA ASN A 569 -18.30 9.31 -5.34
C ASN A 569 -18.59 10.66 -4.67
N PHE A 570 -18.01 10.93 -3.50
CA PHE A 570 -18.46 12.08 -2.71
C PHE A 570 -17.37 12.78 -1.91
N ALA A 571 -17.62 14.07 -1.65
CA ALA A 571 -16.87 14.91 -0.73
C ALA A 571 -17.83 15.52 0.30
N GLN A 572 -17.41 15.54 1.57
CA GLN A 572 -18.17 16.13 2.67
C GLN A 572 -17.21 16.70 3.72
N GLY A 573 -17.51 17.86 4.29
CA GLY A 573 -16.71 18.48 5.33
C GLY A 573 -15.28 18.83 4.89
N ALA A 574 -15.09 19.19 3.62
CA ALA A 574 -13.79 19.64 3.13
C ALA A 574 -13.43 21.01 3.71
N SER A 575 -12.16 21.21 4.08
CA SER A 575 -11.64 22.54 4.39
C SER A 575 -10.31 22.77 3.68
N PHE A 576 -10.07 24.01 3.25
CA PHE A 576 -8.92 24.37 2.42
C PHE A 576 -8.16 25.53 3.08
N ASP A 577 -6.88 25.31 3.35
CA ASP A 577 -5.94 26.35 3.77
C ASP A 577 -4.81 26.43 2.75
N ASN A 578 -4.74 27.55 2.02
CA ASN A 578 -3.79 27.71 0.91
C ASN A 578 -3.81 26.50 -0.06
N ALA A 579 -5.00 25.97 -0.39
CA ALA A 579 -5.14 24.76 -1.19
C ALA A 579 -6.15 24.97 -2.32
N LYS A 580 -5.74 24.63 -3.55
CA LYS A 580 -6.64 24.52 -4.71
C LYS A 580 -7.56 23.32 -4.50
N PRO A 581 -8.90 23.47 -4.43
CA PRO A 581 -9.79 22.35 -4.10
C PRO A 581 -9.72 21.22 -5.12
N VAL A 582 -9.89 21.55 -6.40
CA VAL A 582 -9.96 20.56 -7.47
C VAL A 582 -9.02 20.98 -8.58
N TYR A 583 -8.32 19.99 -9.14
CA TYR A 583 -7.69 20.15 -10.44
C TYR A 583 -7.74 18.82 -11.18
N LEU A 584 -8.42 18.83 -12.32
CA LEU A 584 -8.53 17.69 -13.20
C LEU A 584 -7.71 17.98 -14.46
N PRO A 585 -6.44 17.56 -14.53
CA PRO A 585 -5.60 17.74 -15.72
C PRO A 585 -6.36 17.49 -17.03
N PRO A 586 -6.20 18.36 -18.05
CA PRO A 586 -6.82 18.17 -19.34
C PRO A 586 -6.50 16.78 -19.92
N ARG A 587 -7.52 16.14 -20.48
CA ARG A 587 -7.43 14.83 -21.10
C ARG A 587 -8.35 14.80 -22.32
N PRO A 588 -7.82 15.10 -23.52
CA PRO A 588 -8.59 14.98 -24.76
C PRO A 588 -8.89 13.50 -25.07
N GLU A 589 -9.55 13.25 -26.19
CA GLU A 589 -9.66 11.88 -26.72
C GLU A 589 -8.26 11.27 -26.92
N PRO A 590 -8.10 9.97 -26.64
CA PRO A 590 -6.80 9.30 -26.74
C PRO A 590 -6.32 9.25 -28.19
N THR A 591 -5.01 9.36 -28.36
CA THR A 591 -4.35 9.11 -29.64
C THR A 591 -4.38 7.62 -29.99
N PRO A 592 -4.18 7.23 -31.27
CA PRO A 592 -4.08 5.82 -31.66
C PRO A 592 -3.05 5.02 -30.85
N ASP A 593 -1.92 5.65 -30.49
CA ASP A 593 -0.88 5.02 -29.69
C ASP A 593 -1.31 4.76 -28.24
N GLU A 594 -2.10 5.67 -27.66
CA GLU A 594 -2.64 5.50 -26.30
C GLU A 594 -3.73 4.43 -26.28
N VAL A 595 -4.56 4.37 -27.32
CA VAL A 595 -5.53 3.29 -27.49
C VAL A 595 -4.83 1.93 -27.61
N ALA A 596 -3.75 1.85 -28.40
CA ALA A 596 -2.98 0.62 -28.56
C ALA A 596 -2.27 0.16 -27.28
N LYS A 597 -2.10 1.06 -26.30
CA LYS A 597 -1.53 0.78 -24.97
C LYS A 597 -2.59 0.70 -23.88
N ASP A 598 -3.87 0.69 -24.23
CA ASP A 598 -4.98 0.63 -23.27
C ASP A 598 -5.10 1.88 -22.33
N ASP A 599 -4.47 3.00 -22.71
CA ASP A 599 -4.42 4.26 -21.95
C ASP A 599 -5.55 5.25 -22.33
N ASN A 600 -6.73 4.73 -22.71
CA ASN A 600 -7.85 5.52 -23.24
C ASN A 600 -8.48 6.51 -22.24
N ALA A 601 -8.28 6.27 -20.95
CA ALA A 601 -8.74 7.11 -19.85
C ALA A 601 -10.27 7.36 -19.84
N ASP A 602 -11.08 6.41 -20.34
CA ASP A 602 -12.55 6.52 -20.40
C ASP A 602 -13.17 6.92 -19.05
N GLY A 603 -12.74 6.25 -17.97
CA GLY A 603 -13.19 6.54 -16.61
C GLY A 603 -12.83 7.95 -16.17
N TYR A 604 -11.57 8.35 -16.35
CA TYR A 604 -11.10 9.69 -15.97
C TYR A 604 -11.85 10.80 -16.71
N ARG A 605 -12.06 10.65 -18.03
CA ARG A 605 -12.81 11.62 -18.86
C ARG A 605 -14.30 11.70 -18.51
N GLY A 606 -14.81 10.69 -17.82
CA GLY A 606 -16.16 10.59 -17.25
C GLY A 606 -16.24 10.91 -15.75
N GLY A 607 -15.20 11.44 -15.12
CA GLY A 607 -15.13 11.65 -13.67
C GLY A 607 -16.23 12.58 -13.13
N VAL A 608 -16.95 12.10 -12.11
CA VAL A 608 -18.03 12.81 -11.41
C VAL A 608 -17.98 12.45 -9.91
N PHE A 609 -18.03 13.46 -9.04
CA PHE A 609 -18.31 13.27 -7.62
C PHE A 609 -19.33 14.31 -7.12
N VAL A 610 -19.98 14.01 -6.00
CA VAL A 610 -21.00 14.83 -5.36
C VAL A 610 -20.39 15.56 -4.16
N ASP A 611 -20.46 16.88 -4.16
CA ASP A 611 -20.24 17.70 -2.98
C ASP A 611 -21.51 17.69 -2.13
N VAL A 612 -21.49 16.90 -1.06
CA VAL A 612 -22.69 16.56 -0.28
C VAL A 612 -23.23 17.76 0.46
N ASP A 613 -22.35 18.55 1.08
CA ASP A 613 -22.70 19.62 2.01
C ASP A 613 -22.35 21.03 1.50
N GLY A 614 -21.70 21.13 0.33
CA GLY A 614 -21.31 22.41 -0.24
C GLY A 614 -19.90 22.86 0.17
N SER A 615 -19.18 22.04 0.92
CA SER A 615 -17.83 22.37 1.40
C SER A 615 -16.81 22.56 0.27
N VAL A 616 -17.06 21.99 -0.91
CA VAL A 616 -16.17 22.14 -2.08
C VAL A 616 -16.66 23.24 -3.03
N SER A 617 -17.92 23.17 -3.42
CA SER A 617 -18.56 23.96 -4.48
C SER A 617 -19.18 25.26 -4.00
N GLY A 618 -19.40 25.39 -2.69
CA GLY A 618 -20.18 26.47 -2.06
C GLY A 618 -21.69 26.22 -2.05
N SER A 619 -22.17 25.05 -2.49
CA SER A 619 -23.59 24.70 -2.46
C SER A 619 -23.79 23.19 -2.26
N PRO A 620 -24.71 22.75 -1.40
CA PRO A 620 -24.91 21.33 -1.14
C PRO A 620 -25.52 20.60 -2.34
N GLY A 621 -25.19 19.32 -2.46
CA GLY A 621 -25.73 18.40 -3.47
C GLY A 621 -25.28 18.67 -4.90
N ARG A 622 -24.21 19.43 -5.12
CA ARG A 622 -23.71 19.74 -6.46
C ARG A 622 -22.79 18.64 -6.95
N ALA A 623 -22.88 18.32 -8.24
CA ALA A 623 -21.92 17.45 -8.89
C ALA A 623 -20.72 18.29 -9.37
N ILE A 624 -19.51 17.82 -9.06
CA ILE A 624 -18.26 18.31 -9.63
C ILE A 624 -17.84 17.33 -10.72
N VAL A 625 -17.66 17.83 -11.94
CA VAL A 625 -17.45 16.98 -13.10
C VAL A 625 -16.26 17.44 -13.93
N PHE A 626 -15.63 16.48 -14.60
CA PHE A 626 -14.58 16.77 -15.57
C PHE A 626 -15.05 17.78 -16.62
N ASN A 627 -14.18 18.72 -17.01
CA ASN A 627 -14.50 19.72 -18.04
C ASN A 627 -14.62 19.08 -19.42
N ASN A 628 -15.78 18.48 -19.67
CA ASN A 628 -16.15 17.77 -20.88
C ASN A 628 -17.57 18.19 -21.28
N PRO A 629 -17.79 18.69 -22.50
CA PRO A 629 -19.11 19.09 -22.98
C PRO A 629 -20.18 18.00 -22.84
N PHE A 630 -19.81 16.71 -22.82
CA PHE A 630 -20.76 15.62 -22.58
C PHE A 630 -21.32 15.59 -21.15
N LEU A 631 -20.53 16.03 -20.16
CA LEU A 631 -20.94 16.08 -18.75
C LEU A 631 -21.55 17.44 -18.39
N LEU A 632 -21.27 18.49 -19.16
CA LEU A 632 -21.65 19.87 -18.88
C LEU A 632 -22.80 20.36 -19.76
N ASP A 633 -23.57 21.33 -19.29
CA ASP A 633 -24.44 22.15 -20.13
C ASP A 633 -24.45 23.61 -19.65
N THR A 634 -25.33 24.44 -20.21
CA THR A 634 -25.46 25.85 -19.85
C THR A 634 -25.92 26.09 -18.40
N ASN A 635 -26.38 25.06 -17.68
CA ASN A 635 -26.76 25.13 -16.27
C ASN A 635 -25.60 24.79 -15.32
N CYS A 636 -24.43 24.45 -15.84
CA CYS A 636 -23.22 24.28 -15.04
C CYS A 636 -22.40 25.57 -14.97
N THR A 637 -21.76 25.78 -13.83
CA THR A 637 -20.75 26.82 -13.68
C THR A 637 -19.36 26.23 -13.90
N LEU A 638 -18.67 26.65 -14.96
CA LEU A 638 -17.30 26.22 -15.22
C LEU A 638 -16.32 26.94 -14.28
N ARG A 639 -15.42 26.17 -13.66
CA ARG A 639 -14.28 26.69 -12.90
C ARG A 639 -13.01 26.42 -13.69
N ALA A 640 -12.56 27.41 -14.48
CA ALA A 640 -11.43 27.25 -15.39
C ALA A 640 -10.16 26.77 -14.68
N GLU A 641 -9.85 27.31 -13.49
CA GLU A 641 -8.68 26.90 -12.72
C GLU A 641 -8.73 25.43 -12.30
N TRP A 642 -9.92 24.85 -12.09
CA TRP A 642 -10.08 23.46 -11.71
C TRP A 642 -10.08 22.51 -12.91
N ASN A 643 -10.24 23.07 -14.11
CA ASN A 643 -10.64 22.34 -15.30
C ASN A 643 -11.83 21.39 -15.00
N ALA A 644 -12.83 21.92 -14.30
CA ALA A 644 -14.01 21.20 -13.85
C ALA A 644 -15.25 22.10 -13.86
N GLY A 645 -16.44 21.50 -13.95
CA GLY A 645 -17.72 22.20 -13.83
C GLY A 645 -18.49 21.81 -12.56
N ILE A 646 -19.30 22.75 -12.07
CA ILE A 646 -20.22 22.57 -10.94
C ILE A 646 -21.63 22.54 -11.49
N CYS A 647 -22.35 21.43 -11.30
CA CYS A 647 -23.63 21.16 -11.95
C CYS A 647 -24.75 20.89 -10.93
N ASN A 648 -25.99 21.28 -11.29
CA ASN A 648 -27.20 21.09 -10.47
C ASN A 648 -28.06 19.91 -10.92
N TYR A 649 -27.44 18.78 -11.21
CA TYR A 649 -28.18 17.61 -11.62
C TYR A 649 -27.42 16.36 -11.22
N SER A 650 -28.18 15.27 -11.09
CA SER A 650 -27.65 13.97 -10.71
C SER A 650 -27.14 13.23 -11.94
N TYR A 651 -26.10 12.44 -11.73
CA TYR A 651 -25.51 11.55 -12.72
C TYR A 651 -25.73 10.11 -12.29
N GLY A 652 -25.92 9.23 -13.27
CA GLY A 652 -25.83 7.80 -13.09
C GLY A 652 -24.71 7.24 -13.97
N ARG A 653 -24.47 5.93 -13.90
CA ARG A 653 -23.45 5.27 -14.71
C ARG A 653 -24.10 4.31 -15.69
N LEU A 654 -23.82 4.48 -16.97
CA LEU A 654 -24.27 3.59 -18.04
C LEU A 654 -23.13 2.68 -18.46
N TYR A 655 -23.34 1.36 -18.33
CA TYR A 655 -22.54 0.33 -18.96
C TYR A 655 -23.19 -0.20 -20.23
N ILE A 656 -22.35 -0.45 -21.21
CA ILE A 656 -22.70 -1.07 -22.49
C ILE A 656 -21.80 -2.30 -22.64
N TYR A 657 -22.42 -3.47 -22.72
CA TYR A 657 -21.74 -4.75 -22.85
C TYR A 657 -22.03 -5.37 -24.22
N ASN A 658 -20.97 -5.66 -24.96
CA ASN A 658 -21.05 -6.52 -26.14
C ASN A 658 -20.98 -7.98 -25.70
N GLU A 659 -22.10 -8.68 -25.67
CA GLU A 659 -22.15 -10.10 -25.31
C GLU A 659 -22.06 -11.04 -26.52
N SER A 660 -21.91 -10.51 -27.74
CA SER A 660 -21.73 -11.30 -28.98
C SER A 660 -20.27 -11.57 -29.35
N GLY A 661 -19.31 -10.92 -28.70
CA GLY A 661 -17.90 -10.93 -29.12
C GLY A 661 -17.62 -9.97 -30.31
N GLY A 662 -16.35 -9.82 -30.68
CA GLY A 662 -15.93 -8.84 -31.69
C GLY A 662 -15.72 -7.44 -31.13
N ASN A 663 -14.95 -6.64 -31.86
CA ASN A 663 -14.64 -5.26 -31.46
C ASN A 663 -15.64 -4.27 -32.06
N ILE A 664 -16.37 -3.56 -31.18
CA ILE A 664 -17.30 -2.48 -31.55
C ILE A 664 -16.79 -1.08 -31.18
N ALA A 665 -15.56 -1.00 -30.64
CA ALA A 665 -14.92 0.26 -30.27
C ALA A 665 -14.52 1.08 -31.51
N PRO A 666 -14.45 2.42 -31.40
CA PRO A 666 -14.96 3.20 -30.29
C PRO A 666 -16.49 3.17 -30.23
N VAL A 667 -17.04 3.04 -29.02
CA VAL A 667 -18.46 3.23 -28.75
C VAL A 667 -18.69 4.69 -28.40
N SER A 668 -19.66 5.33 -29.04
CA SER A 668 -19.99 6.74 -28.83
C SER A 668 -21.37 6.90 -28.21
N LEU A 669 -21.48 7.86 -27.29
CA LEU A 669 -22.75 8.34 -26.76
C LEU A 669 -22.89 9.81 -27.14
N THR A 670 -23.91 10.13 -27.94
CA THR A 670 -24.29 11.51 -28.24
C THR A 670 -25.42 11.90 -27.30
N ARG A 671 -25.27 12.97 -26.53
CA ARG A 671 -26.36 13.48 -25.69
C ARG A 671 -27.31 14.29 -26.56
N ASN A 672 -28.58 13.90 -26.63
CA ASN A 672 -29.57 14.50 -27.53
C ASN A 672 -30.12 15.82 -26.96
N ASP A 673 -29.28 16.85 -26.98
CA ASP A 673 -29.62 18.23 -26.64
C ASP A 673 -29.26 19.18 -27.80
N GLY A 674 -29.45 20.50 -27.61
CA GLY A 674 -29.18 21.48 -28.68
C GLY A 674 -27.75 21.50 -29.20
N SER A 675 -26.76 21.01 -28.43
CA SER A 675 -25.34 21.00 -28.79
C SER A 675 -24.81 19.62 -29.23
N ASN A 676 -25.57 18.55 -29.00
CA ASN A 676 -25.22 17.17 -29.35
C ASN A 676 -23.78 16.74 -29.00
N PRO A 677 -23.32 16.93 -27.74
CA PRO A 677 -21.96 16.56 -27.37
C PRO A 677 -21.78 15.05 -27.41
N VAL A 678 -20.59 14.60 -27.82
CA VAL A 678 -20.26 13.19 -28.04
C VAL A 678 -19.20 12.74 -27.04
N PHE A 679 -19.42 11.59 -26.42
CA PHE A 679 -18.43 10.89 -25.61
C PHE A 679 -18.06 9.56 -26.26
N ARG A 680 -16.82 9.44 -26.74
CA ARG A 680 -16.27 8.19 -27.28
C ARG A 680 -15.53 7.41 -26.22
N MET A 681 -15.72 6.10 -26.23
CA MET A 681 -15.15 5.13 -25.30
C MET A 681 -14.47 4.02 -26.09
N TRP A 682 -13.33 3.55 -25.59
CA TRP A 682 -12.60 2.42 -26.16
C TRP A 682 -12.75 1.15 -25.31
N GLY A 683 -13.29 1.29 -24.10
CA GLY A 683 -13.63 0.18 -23.22
C GLY A 683 -12.60 -0.06 -22.13
N THR A 684 -12.96 -0.93 -21.20
CA THR A 684 -12.07 -1.34 -20.10
C THR A 684 -11.07 -2.37 -20.63
N PRO A 685 -9.76 -2.16 -20.40
CA PRO A 685 -8.73 -2.94 -21.05
C PRO A 685 -8.71 -4.39 -20.57
N ARG A 686 -8.77 -5.31 -21.54
CA ARG A 686 -8.46 -6.73 -21.40
C ARG A 686 -7.84 -7.18 -22.71
N GLY A 687 -6.76 -7.97 -22.66
CA GLY A 687 -6.22 -8.59 -23.88
C GLY A 687 -7.34 -9.32 -24.65
N GLY A 688 -7.53 -8.98 -25.92
CA GLY A 688 -8.66 -9.43 -26.74
C GLY A 688 -9.58 -8.28 -27.18
N ASP A 689 -10.82 -8.60 -27.51
CA ASP A 689 -11.83 -7.60 -27.88
C ASP A 689 -12.32 -6.81 -26.66
N ASN A 690 -12.45 -5.49 -26.80
CA ASN A 690 -13.07 -4.66 -25.76
C ASN A 690 -14.59 -4.84 -25.77
N LEU A 691 -15.12 -5.47 -24.72
CA LEU A 691 -16.54 -5.83 -24.62
C LEU A 691 -17.32 -5.00 -23.59
N GLN A 692 -16.67 -4.15 -22.80
CA GLN A 692 -17.31 -3.37 -21.74
C GLN A 692 -16.93 -1.90 -21.85
N PHE A 693 -17.94 -1.04 -21.98
CA PHE A 693 -17.81 0.40 -22.09
C PHE A 693 -18.66 1.06 -20.99
N GLY A 694 -18.16 2.13 -20.37
CA GLY A 694 -18.88 2.79 -19.28
C GLY A 694 -18.75 4.31 -19.34
N ALA A 695 -19.87 5.00 -19.08
CA ALA A 695 -19.94 6.46 -19.07
C ALA A 695 -20.78 6.98 -17.92
N SER A 696 -20.36 8.11 -17.34
CA SER A 696 -21.22 8.93 -16.48
C SER A 696 -22.23 9.68 -17.35
N VAL A 697 -23.51 9.51 -17.07
CA VAL A 697 -24.62 10.11 -17.84
C VAL A 697 -25.52 10.93 -16.92
N ILE A 698 -26.05 12.02 -17.44
CA ILE A 698 -27.02 12.85 -16.74
C ILE A 698 -28.37 12.14 -16.73
N LYS A 699 -28.97 12.00 -15.55
CA LYS A 699 -30.27 11.37 -15.36
C LYS A 699 -31.38 12.19 -16.03
N GLY A 700 -32.42 11.50 -16.51
CA GLY A 700 -33.57 12.08 -17.19
C GLY A 700 -33.32 12.53 -18.63
N ARG A 701 -32.14 12.27 -19.20
CA ARG A 701 -31.78 12.70 -20.57
C ARG A 701 -31.84 11.58 -21.59
N SER A 702 -31.85 11.99 -22.85
CA SER A 702 -31.84 11.13 -24.03
C SER A 702 -30.45 11.10 -24.67
N TYR A 703 -30.04 9.94 -25.13
CA TYR A 703 -28.75 9.69 -25.76
C TYR A 703 -28.93 8.88 -27.04
N THR A 704 -27.97 8.98 -27.95
CA THR A 704 -27.86 8.13 -29.14
C THR A 704 -26.56 7.35 -29.10
N LEU A 705 -26.65 6.02 -29.22
CA LEU A 705 -25.52 5.11 -29.26
C LEU A 705 -24.96 5.04 -30.68
N GLY A 706 -23.64 5.18 -30.84
CA GLY A 706 -22.94 4.85 -32.08
C GLY A 706 -21.88 3.79 -31.82
N VAL A 707 -21.72 2.85 -32.75
CA VAL A 707 -20.72 1.77 -32.68
C VAL A 707 -19.97 1.68 -34.01
N THR A 708 -18.77 1.11 -34.00
CA THR A 708 -18.09 0.72 -35.23
C THR A 708 -18.78 -0.50 -35.83
N GLY A 709 -19.15 -0.44 -37.11
CA GLY A 709 -19.83 -1.52 -37.80
C GLY A 709 -21.33 -1.60 -37.45
N ALA A 710 -21.82 -2.80 -37.16
CA ALA A 710 -23.23 -3.04 -36.81
C ALA A 710 -23.38 -3.28 -35.30
N VAL A 711 -24.56 -2.95 -34.76
CA VAL A 711 -24.89 -3.28 -33.36
C VAL A 711 -24.86 -4.81 -33.18
N PRO A 712 -24.22 -5.30 -32.08
CA PRO A 712 -24.14 -6.72 -31.77
C PRO A 712 -25.48 -7.44 -31.76
N ASP A 713 -25.45 -8.74 -32.01
CA ASP A 713 -26.65 -9.58 -31.96
C ASP A 713 -27.24 -9.68 -30.54
N LYS A 714 -26.39 -9.46 -29.53
CA LYS A 714 -26.73 -9.36 -28.12
C LYS A 714 -25.98 -8.19 -27.48
N LEU A 715 -26.71 -7.12 -27.20
CA LEU A 715 -26.23 -5.94 -26.50
C LEU A 715 -26.90 -5.88 -25.13
N LYS A 716 -26.10 -5.76 -24.07
CA LYS A 716 -26.63 -5.56 -22.72
C LYS A 716 -26.31 -4.17 -22.22
N LEU A 717 -27.33 -3.48 -21.73
CA LEU A 717 -27.25 -2.15 -21.18
C LEU A 717 -27.55 -2.21 -19.70
N ARG A 718 -26.75 -1.51 -18.90
CA ARG A 718 -26.93 -1.42 -17.45
C ARG A 718 -26.77 0.01 -17.00
N PHE A 719 -27.77 0.55 -16.33
CA PHE A 719 -27.79 1.90 -15.77
C PHE A 719 -27.80 1.80 -14.25
N ASP A 720 -26.69 2.15 -13.62
CA ASP A 720 -26.45 2.03 -12.18
C ASP A 720 -26.45 3.42 -11.49
N ASP A 721 -26.14 3.42 -10.19
CA ASP A 721 -25.92 4.61 -9.36
C ASP A 721 -27.16 5.53 -9.27
N SER A 722 -28.35 4.93 -9.32
CA SER A 722 -29.60 5.66 -9.55
C SER A 722 -30.71 5.24 -8.61
N ALA A 723 -31.57 6.17 -8.22
CA ALA A 723 -32.69 5.90 -7.32
C ALA A 723 -33.91 5.40 -8.10
N PRO A 724 -34.86 4.70 -7.45
CA PRO A 724 -36.14 4.38 -8.07
C PRO A 724 -36.81 5.57 -8.77
N GLY A 725 -37.18 5.38 -10.04
CA GLY A 725 -37.78 6.40 -10.89
C GLY A 725 -36.76 7.17 -11.74
N ASP A 726 -35.47 7.15 -11.40
CA ASP A 726 -34.43 7.68 -12.27
C ASP A 726 -34.37 6.89 -13.58
N PHE A 727 -34.12 7.60 -14.69
CA PHE A 727 -34.05 6.96 -15.99
C PHE A 727 -33.10 7.66 -16.96
N ILE A 728 -32.78 6.97 -18.05
CA ILE A 728 -32.27 7.56 -19.29
C ILE A 728 -33.02 6.98 -20.48
N THR A 729 -33.01 7.70 -21.60
CA THR A 729 -33.50 7.18 -22.88
C THR A 729 -32.32 6.98 -23.82
N LEU A 730 -32.27 5.85 -24.53
CA LEU A 730 -31.21 5.55 -25.49
C LEU A 730 -31.82 5.20 -26.85
N ALA A 731 -31.37 5.90 -27.90
CA ALA A 731 -31.61 5.55 -29.29
C ALA A 731 -30.45 4.70 -29.81
N ILE A 732 -30.77 3.57 -30.42
CA ILE A 732 -29.79 2.56 -30.83
C ILE A 732 -30.00 2.28 -32.32
N PRO A 733 -28.98 2.44 -33.18
CA PRO A 733 -29.04 2.03 -34.58
C PRO A 733 -29.36 0.54 -34.67
N TYR A 734 -30.51 0.19 -35.24
CA TYR A 734 -30.97 -1.20 -35.22
C TYR A 734 -31.77 -1.53 -36.47
N ALA A 735 -31.44 -2.66 -37.10
CA ALA A 735 -32.11 -3.16 -38.27
C ALA A 735 -32.99 -4.36 -37.91
N GLY A 736 -34.27 -4.31 -38.31
CA GLY A 736 -35.26 -5.32 -37.97
C GLY A 736 -35.94 -5.08 -36.62
N GLU A 737 -36.74 -6.04 -36.17
CA GLU A 737 -37.48 -5.95 -34.90
C GLU A 737 -36.64 -6.57 -33.76
N PRO A 738 -36.44 -5.86 -32.64
CA PRO A 738 -35.65 -6.36 -31.51
C PRO A 738 -36.47 -7.24 -30.56
N PHE A 739 -35.77 -8.13 -29.85
CA PHE A 739 -36.26 -8.81 -28.66
C PHE A 739 -35.58 -8.18 -27.44
N ILE A 740 -36.35 -7.45 -26.63
CA ILE A 740 -35.79 -6.68 -25.50
C ILE A 740 -36.35 -7.21 -24.20
N TYR A 741 -35.47 -7.54 -23.26
CA TYR A 741 -35.81 -8.08 -21.96
C TYR A 741 -35.26 -7.16 -20.86
N ARG A 742 -36.04 -6.92 -19.81
CA ARG A 742 -35.59 -6.19 -18.61
C ARG A 742 -35.25 -7.13 -17.47
N ASP A 743 -34.42 -6.66 -16.53
CA ASP A 743 -33.92 -7.44 -15.37
C ASP A 743 -32.81 -8.46 -15.73
N TYR A 744 -32.25 -9.16 -14.75
CA TYR A 744 -31.05 -10.01 -14.93
C TYR A 744 -31.29 -11.38 -15.57
N TRP A 745 -32.55 -11.74 -15.81
CA TRP A 745 -32.92 -13.02 -16.43
C TRP A 745 -33.71 -12.75 -17.71
N ILE A 746 -33.66 -13.68 -18.66
CA ILE A 746 -34.35 -13.56 -19.95
C ILE A 746 -35.58 -14.46 -19.94
N ASP A 747 -36.77 -13.88 -20.02
CA ASP A 747 -38.05 -14.59 -19.95
C ASP A 747 -39.17 -13.82 -20.67
N ASN A 748 -40.20 -14.50 -21.18
CA ASN A 748 -41.30 -13.78 -21.83
C ASN A 748 -42.08 -12.83 -20.90
N ARG A 749 -42.03 -13.04 -19.57
CA ARG A 749 -42.65 -12.17 -18.55
C ARG A 749 -41.99 -10.79 -18.43
N ASN A 750 -40.75 -10.64 -18.88
CA ASN A 750 -40.02 -9.38 -18.83
C ASN A 750 -39.61 -8.88 -20.22
N LYS A 751 -40.20 -9.44 -21.27
CA LYS A 751 -40.10 -8.92 -22.64
C LYS A 751 -40.86 -7.61 -22.78
N LEU A 752 -40.22 -6.59 -23.36
CA LEU A 752 -40.85 -5.29 -23.61
C LEU A 752 -41.75 -5.37 -24.84
N ALA A 753 -42.90 -4.69 -24.78
CA ALA A 753 -43.80 -4.54 -25.92
C ALA A 753 -43.42 -3.30 -26.75
N ARG A 754 -43.71 -3.33 -28.05
CA ARG A 754 -43.58 -2.14 -28.89
C ARG A 754 -44.68 -1.13 -28.56
N ALA A 755 -44.31 0.13 -28.38
CA ALA A 755 -45.27 1.23 -28.24
C ALA A 755 -45.97 1.51 -29.58
N ALA A 756 -47.25 1.90 -29.52
CA ALA A 756 -48.08 2.27 -30.66
C ALA A 756 -47.73 3.67 -31.20
N SER A 757 -47.09 4.52 -30.40
CA SER A 757 -46.63 5.85 -30.80
C SER A 757 -45.44 6.30 -29.96
N ARG A 758 -44.72 7.32 -30.43
CA ARG A 758 -43.65 7.98 -29.67
C ARG A 758 -44.15 8.54 -28.33
N ALA A 759 -45.34 9.16 -28.32
CA ALA A 759 -45.95 9.69 -27.10
C ALA A 759 -46.23 8.61 -26.05
N GLU A 760 -46.67 7.42 -26.47
CA GLU A 760 -46.86 6.29 -25.56
C GLU A 760 -45.53 5.82 -24.97
N PHE A 761 -44.47 5.72 -25.79
CA PHE A 761 -43.13 5.38 -25.31
C PHE A 761 -42.59 6.40 -24.30
N ASP A 762 -42.70 7.69 -24.60
CA ASP A 762 -42.24 8.76 -23.74
C ASP A 762 -43.00 8.78 -22.40
N ALA A 763 -44.29 8.45 -22.40
CA ALA A 763 -45.11 8.31 -21.20
C ALA A 763 -44.94 6.97 -20.46
N SER A 764 -44.30 5.97 -21.09
CA SER A 764 -44.17 4.63 -20.51
C SER A 764 -43.26 4.61 -19.26
N PRO A 765 -43.52 3.69 -18.32
CA PRO A 765 -42.65 3.43 -17.17
C PRO A 765 -41.38 2.62 -17.51
N GLY A 766 -40.99 2.56 -18.80
CA GLY A 766 -39.85 1.76 -19.27
C GLY A 766 -40.15 0.28 -19.52
N ASP A 767 -41.41 -0.08 -19.71
CA ASP A 767 -41.88 -1.42 -20.10
C ASP A 767 -42.16 -1.55 -21.60
N ARG A 768 -41.87 -0.50 -22.38
CA ARG A 768 -42.05 -0.45 -23.83
C ARG A 768 -40.81 0.06 -24.55
N TYR A 769 -40.67 -0.32 -25.82
CA TYR A 769 -39.70 0.26 -26.75
C TYR A 769 -40.41 0.92 -27.94
N TRP A 770 -39.70 1.78 -28.66
CA TRP A 770 -40.21 2.43 -29.87
C TRP A 770 -39.20 2.26 -31.01
N SER A 771 -39.68 2.07 -32.24
CA SER A 771 -38.81 1.91 -33.42
C SER A 771 -39.19 2.96 -34.47
N GLU A 772 -38.23 3.78 -34.87
CA GLU A 772 -38.40 4.90 -35.80
C GLU A 772 -37.07 5.25 -36.48
N GLY A 773 -37.10 5.51 -37.79
CA GLY A 773 -35.94 6.02 -38.53
C GLY A 773 -34.69 5.11 -38.50
N GLY A 774 -34.87 3.79 -38.45
CA GLY A 774 -33.75 2.83 -38.33
C GLY A 774 -33.11 2.79 -36.94
N SER A 775 -33.78 3.35 -35.94
CA SER A 775 -33.35 3.31 -34.54
C SER A 775 -34.41 2.66 -33.67
N VAL A 776 -33.95 1.93 -32.66
CA VAL A 776 -34.75 1.44 -31.53
C VAL A 776 -34.48 2.33 -30.33
N PHE A 777 -35.55 2.85 -29.74
CA PHE A 777 -35.54 3.67 -28.55
C PHE A 777 -35.91 2.81 -27.34
N VAL A 778 -35.06 2.83 -26.33
CA VAL A 778 -35.27 2.14 -25.06
C VAL A 778 -35.18 3.12 -23.90
N LYS A 779 -35.87 2.81 -22.81
CA LYS A 779 -35.86 3.61 -21.58
C LYS A 779 -35.38 2.74 -20.42
N LEU A 780 -34.18 3.00 -19.91
CA LEU A 780 -33.66 2.33 -18.73
C LEU A 780 -34.21 3.06 -17.50
N VAL A 781 -35.18 2.46 -16.80
CA VAL A 781 -35.83 3.04 -15.61
C VAL A 781 -35.51 2.17 -14.39
N VAL A 782 -34.97 2.78 -13.33
CA VAL A 782 -34.76 2.07 -12.06
C VAL A 782 -36.10 1.83 -11.40
N ARG A 783 -36.44 0.56 -11.15
CA ARG A 783 -37.74 0.19 -10.59
C ARG A 783 -37.80 0.44 -9.09
N ASN A 784 -39.00 0.77 -8.60
CA ASN A 784 -39.28 0.90 -7.17
C ASN A 784 -39.31 -0.47 -6.47
N GLN A 785 -38.13 -0.94 -6.09
CA GLN A 785 -37.89 -2.18 -5.36
C GLN A 785 -36.82 -1.94 -4.29
N PRO A 786 -36.95 -2.51 -3.08
CA PRO A 786 -35.94 -2.35 -2.03
C PRO A 786 -34.53 -2.75 -2.50
N GLY A 787 -33.53 -1.92 -2.22
CA GLY A 787 -32.13 -2.18 -2.55
C GLY A 787 -31.78 -2.10 -4.04
N ARG A 788 -32.72 -1.68 -4.90
CA ARG A 788 -32.49 -1.56 -6.34
C ARG A 788 -32.01 -0.16 -6.69
N ASP A 789 -30.75 -0.06 -7.10
CA ASP A 789 -30.12 1.18 -7.57
C ASP A 789 -29.72 1.13 -9.06
N TRP A 790 -30.32 0.19 -9.80
CA TRP A 790 -29.96 -0.13 -11.18
C TRP A 790 -31.16 -0.51 -12.07
N ALA A 791 -30.96 -0.37 -13.38
CA ALA A 791 -31.81 -0.85 -14.46
C ALA A 791 -30.98 -1.61 -15.51
N VAL A 792 -31.50 -2.71 -16.05
CA VAL A 792 -30.81 -3.54 -17.05
C VAL A 792 -31.77 -3.87 -18.19
N LEU A 793 -31.25 -3.83 -19.41
CA LEU A 793 -31.92 -4.30 -20.63
C LEU A 793 -30.97 -5.19 -21.43
N ASP A 794 -31.45 -6.37 -21.84
CA ASP A 794 -30.84 -7.23 -22.85
C ASP A 794 -31.56 -7.01 -24.19
N ILE A 795 -30.83 -6.65 -25.23
CA ILE A 795 -31.35 -6.37 -26.58
C ILE A 795 -30.78 -7.41 -27.53
N CYS A 796 -31.68 -8.19 -28.14
CA CYS A 796 -31.33 -9.41 -28.86
C CYS A 796 -32.00 -9.47 -30.24
N ARG A 797 -31.31 -10.08 -31.20
CA ARG A 797 -31.89 -10.38 -32.53
C ARG A 797 -32.82 -11.59 -32.54
N ASN A 798 -32.60 -12.54 -31.65
CA ASN A 798 -33.39 -13.76 -31.54
C ASN A 798 -34.23 -13.76 -30.26
N ASP A 799 -35.37 -14.45 -30.30
CA ASP A 799 -36.21 -14.65 -29.13
C ASP A 799 -35.44 -15.39 -28.04
N LEU A 800 -35.60 -14.90 -26.81
CA LEU A 800 -34.90 -15.36 -25.61
C LEU A 800 -33.37 -15.27 -25.71
N CYS A 801 -32.85 -14.45 -26.64
CA CYS A 801 -31.42 -14.27 -26.89
C CYS A 801 -30.68 -15.59 -27.17
N LYS A 802 -31.37 -16.54 -27.82
CA LYS A 802 -30.85 -17.85 -28.16
C LYS A 802 -30.09 -17.89 -29.48
#